data_AF-A0A1D1VIK9-F1
#
_entry.id   AF-A0A1D1VIK9-F1
#
_cell.length_a   1.000
_cell.length_b   1.000
_cell.length_c   1.000
_cell.angle_alpha   90.00
_cell.angle_beta   90.00
_cell.angle_gamma   90.00
#
_symmetry.space_group_name_H-M   'P 1'
#
loop_
_entity.id
_entity.type
_entity.pdbx_description
1 polymer ?
#
loop_
_entity_poly.entity_id
_entity_poly.type
_entity_poly.pdbx_seq_one_letter_code
_entity_poly.pdbx_strand_id
1 'polypeptide(L)'
;MEMFSSLFFLTSLFLFSNAETFRNPIKDGDAPDPWILRYNGAYLLSHTGYDEVVVYQSDRADNWRGAASVTAWRPLPAFNDFTEVWAPEIHFIRGNLYIYFTANPHSNYSFSSNGHRMFALQADDPSNPLGTWTFRGRIFDPRKDIWAIDGTILQHQSGKLYFIWVGGFEFDGLTTYISEMGDPLTVVPGSTILLNRATLPWETQDGNVSEGPAVIDSGDNYYVVYSGTSTWSDNYNLGMLRINKTKDPMVIGNWYKNPEPVFVKNVTEGVYGPGHASFTVSPDGTEHWMVYHAMNKTYADGNWRQARIQKMSVDSQGVPVFPEAVGFNRELEVPSGSPKMFRNPILDRDAPDPWILRYNNTYLMTFTMHDCIVIYQSDKLEDWRNATTATIYTPPPNMYYELWAPEIHLIRGNLYIYYTATTNRSGTEGHRMYVLRCNDARNPLGNWTFEGKILDPICDWWAIDGTVLQHVNGKMYFIWAGRWEYADWTTDHLLQLLIAEMSDPLTIIRGSTRLLNRPALDWEMHGDEVHYGVSEGPAVIETENYYHVPYSGSSTWTNNYALGMLTINKSADPMIATNWNKAQRPVFVTNEAESVFGPGHASFTVSPDGTEHWMVYHAMDRMYQEGNERYPRIQRFTIGKDEFPVFPSQAAGFARDLAVPSNSSRDSTSTSATMTTVTLPSVAPPSSTRFPTSQTPLAVTSTPRPSNQETTTPIATSTPTSSSSRSTTPSFATCSTGGIILLFSSITLLWVS
;
A
#
# COMPACT_ATOMS: atom_id res chain seq x y z
N MET A 1 30.35 45.27 54.50
CA MET A 1 30.35 45.24 53.03
C MET A 1 30.78 43.83 52.65
N GLU A 2 29.81 42.92 52.58
CA GLU A 2 30.06 41.47 52.53
C GLU A 2 29.73 40.97 51.13
N MET A 3 30.59 40.12 50.57
CA MET A 3 30.35 39.47 49.28
C MET A 3 29.76 38.07 49.53
N PHE A 4 28.48 37.90 49.19
CA PHE A 4 27.88 36.57 49.10
C PHE A 4 28.32 35.90 47.80
N SER A 5 28.79 34.65 47.91
CA SER A 5 29.03 33.78 46.76
C SER A 5 27.76 33.00 46.43
N SER A 6 27.29 33.09 45.19
CA SER A 6 26.11 32.36 44.72
C SER A 6 26.54 31.13 43.90
N LEU A 7 26.40 29.96 44.51
CA LEU A 7 26.73 28.68 43.88
C LEU A 7 25.59 28.23 42.94
N PHE A 8 25.79 28.32 41.64
CA PHE A 8 24.86 27.76 40.65
C PHE A 8 25.01 26.23 40.59
N PHE A 9 24.00 25.52 41.09
CA PHE A 9 23.86 24.08 40.87
C PHE A 9 23.24 23.82 39.49
N LEU A 10 24.04 23.30 38.55
CA LEU A 10 23.54 22.93 37.23
C LEU A 10 22.98 21.49 37.28
N THR A 11 21.71 21.34 37.63
CA THR A 11 21.03 20.03 37.61
C THR A 11 20.76 19.60 36.17
N SER A 12 21.67 18.79 35.60
CA SER A 12 21.44 18.11 34.33
C SER A 12 20.26 17.16 34.44
N LEU A 13 19.12 17.55 33.87
CA LEU A 13 18.01 16.62 33.64
C LEU A 13 18.44 15.66 32.52
N PHE A 14 18.87 14.46 32.90
CA PHE A 14 18.95 13.35 31.95
C PHE A 14 17.53 12.95 31.56
N LEU A 15 17.06 13.52 30.45
CA LEU A 15 15.91 12.99 29.73
C LEU A 15 16.30 11.61 29.18
N PHE A 16 15.99 10.57 29.94
CA PHE A 16 16.00 9.19 29.44
C PHE A 16 14.90 9.07 28.38
N SER A 17 15.27 9.31 27.12
CA SER A 17 14.51 8.80 26.00
C SER A 17 14.56 7.28 26.06
N ASN A 18 13.47 6.63 26.46
CA ASN A 18 13.29 5.21 26.18
C ASN A 18 13.30 5.06 24.67
N ALA A 19 14.42 4.57 24.13
CA ALA A 19 14.50 4.19 22.72
C ALA A 19 13.45 3.11 22.47
N GLU A 20 12.75 3.21 21.35
CA GLU A 20 11.85 2.14 20.93
C GLU A 20 12.69 0.92 20.54
N THR A 21 12.31 -0.26 21.00
CA THR A 21 13.05 -1.51 20.75
C THR A 21 12.21 -2.54 19.99
N PHE A 22 12.89 -3.34 19.18
CA PHE A 22 12.31 -4.51 18.51
C PHE A 22 13.13 -5.77 18.85
N ARG A 23 12.64 -6.92 18.37
CA ARG A 23 13.26 -8.24 18.56
C ARG A 23 13.26 -8.99 17.23
N ASN A 24 14.33 -9.72 16.95
CA ASN A 24 14.39 -10.63 15.80
C ASN A 24 13.57 -11.91 16.07
N PRO A 25 12.94 -12.54 15.06
CA PRO A 25 12.97 -12.18 13.63
C PRO A 25 12.03 -11.02 13.27
N ILE A 26 12.34 -10.32 12.18
CA ILE A 26 11.57 -9.15 11.68
C ILE A 26 10.25 -9.56 10.98
N LYS A 27 10.15 -10.83 10.60
CA LYS A 27 8.99 -11.46 9.94
C LYS A 27 8.74 -12.84 10.54
N ASP A 28 7.48 -13.25 10.62
CA ASP A 28 7.10 -14.57 11.12
C ASP A 28 7.14 -15.65 10.03
N GLY A 29 7.30 -16.90 10.47
CA GLY A 29 7.44 -18.09 9.62
C GLY A 29 8.89 -18.39 9.23
N ASP A 30 9.04 -19.21 8.18
CA ASP A 30 10.27 -19.35 7.41
C ASP A 30 10.37 -18.14 6.44
N ALA A 31 11.53 -17.48 6.39
CA ALA A 31 11.76 -16.32 5.54
C ALA A 31 13.24 -16.27 5.13
N PRO A 32 13.68 -17.21 4.28
CA PRO A 32 15.09 -17.35 3.94
C PRO A 32 15.50 -16.37 2.85
N ASP A 33 16.81 -16.16 2.74
CA ASP A 33 17.43 -15.39 1.66
C ASP A 33 16.80 -13.96 1.53
N PRO A 34 16.72 -13.17 2.63
CA PRO A 34 15.93 -11.93 2.68
C PRO A 34 16.65 -10.72 2.08
N TRP A 35 16.01 -10.09 1.10
CA TRP A 35 16.47 -8.88 0.44
C TRP A 35 15.61 -7.66 0.81
N ILE A 36 16.21 -6.62 1.43
CA ILE A 36 15.50 -5.35 1.72
C ILE A 36 16.12 -4.17 0.96
N LEU A 37 15.35 -3.62 0.01
CA LEU A 37 15.65 -2.35 -0.66
C LEU A 37 14.92 -1.20 0.04
N ARG A 38 15.63 -0.13 0.43
CA ARG A 38 14.97 1.13 0.80
C ARG A 38 14.54 1.88 -0.46
N TYR A 39 13.26 2.23 -0.60
CA TYR A 39 12.69 2.79 -1.82
C TYR A 39 11.56 3.80 -1.56
N ASN A 40 11.64 4.98 -2.19
CA ASN A 40 10.64 6.06 -2.13
C ASN A 40 10.10 6.38 -0.71
N GLY A 41 10.98 6.44 0.28
CA GLY A 41 10.65 6.71 1.69
C GLY A 41 10.36 5.45 2.51
N ALA A 42 9.82 4.41 1.90
CA ALA A 42 9.52 3.12 2.51
C ALA A 42 10.65 2.09 2.27
N TYR A 43 10.35 0.83 2.59
CA TYR A 43 11.17 -0.35 2.29
C TYR A 43 10.37 -1.36 1.47
N LEU A 44 11.07 -2.11 0.63
CA LEU A 44 10.58 -3.29 -0.05
C LEU A 44 11.36 -4.52 0.42
N LEU A 45 10.67 -5.59 0.80
CA LEU A 45 11.25 -6.89 1.15
C LEU A 45 10.83 -7.92 0.11
N SER A 46 11.78 -8.77 -0.27
CA SER A 46 11.55 -10.05 -0.92
C SER A 46 12.37 -11.14 -0.22
N HIS A 47 11.92 -12.39 -0.27
CA HIS A 47 12.61 -13.53 0.33
C HIS A 47 12.26 -14.80 -0.44
N THR A 48 12.98 -15.92 -0.23
CA THR A 48 12.67 -17.21 -0.85
C THR A 48 11.21 -17.61 -0.56
N GLY A 49 10.41 -17.76 -1.62
CA GLY A 49 8.99 -18.10 -1.55
C GLY A 49 8.65 -19.53 -1.99
N TYR A 50 9.64 -20.27 -2.51
CA TYR A 50 9.60 -21.66 -2.99
C TYR A 50 8.72 -21.91 -4.23
N ASP A 51 7.50 -21.37 -4.28
CA ASP A 51 6.56 -21.48 -5.40
C ASP A 51 6.31 -20.13 -6.11
N GLU A 52 6.64 -19.01 -5.47
CA GLU A 52 6.38 -17.67 -6.01
C GLU A 52 7.37 -16.58 -5.55
N VAL A 53 7.36 -15.45 -6.28
CA VAL A 53 8.05 -14.21 -5.94
C VAL A 53 7.04 -13.21 -5.37
N VAL A 54 7.20 -12.87 -4.09
CA VAL A 54 6.36 -11.90 -3.38
C VAL A 54 7.18 -10.64 -3.08
N VAL A 55 6.58 -9.47 -3.32
CA VAL A 55 7.08 -8.17 -2.88
C VAL A 55 6.24 -7.71 -1.70
N TYR A 56 6.87 -7.46 -0.56
CA TYR A 56 6.26 -6.81 0.60
C TYR A 56 6.71 -5.35 0.66
N GLN A 57 5.87 -4.45 1.18
CA GLN A 57 6.19 -3.05 1.44
C GLN A 57 5.87 -2.69 2.90
N SER A 58 6.80 -2.00 3.56
CA SER A 58 6.67 -1.50 4.94
C SER A 58 7.36 -0.14 5.07
N ASP A 59 6.86 0.74 5.93
CA ASP A 59 7.57 1.98 6.31
C ASP A 59 8.77 1.72 7.24
N ARG A 60 8.97 0.46 7.65
CA ARG A 60 10.00 0.03 8.61
C ARG A 60 10.77 -1.20 8.15
N ALA A 61 12.08 -1.17 8.30
CA ALA A 61 12.94 -2.32 8.00
C ALA A 61 12.90 -3.41 9.09
N ASP A 62 12.53 -3.04 10.32
CA ASP A 62 12.57 -3.89 11.52
C ASP A 62 11.29 -4.68 11.80
N ASN A 63 10.17 -4.37 11.14
CA ASN A 63 8.90 -5.08 11.30
C ASN A 63 8.16 -5.24 9.97
N TRP A 64 7.87 -6.49 9.62
CA TRP A 64 7.15 -6.90 8.40
C TRP A 64 5.85 -7.67 8.69
N ARG A 65 5.42 -7.69 9.95
CA ARG A 65 4.17 -8.35 10.38
C ARG A 65 2.98 -7.53 9.90
N GLY A 66 2.11 -8.14 9.08
CA GLY A 66 0.99 -7.44 8.44
C GLY A 66 1.40 -6.45 7.34
N ALA A 67 2.65 -6.50 6.86
CA ALA A 67 3.11 -5.67 5.75
C ALA A 67 2.31 -5.96 4.47
N ALA A 68 1.93 -4.89 3.74
CA ALA A 68 1.21 -5.00 2.48
C ALA A 68 2.08 -5.71 1.43
N SER A 69 1.48 -6.52 0.55
CA SER A 69 2.25 -7.32 -0.41
C SER A 69 1.49 -7.64 -1.69
N VAL A 70 2.26 -8.02 -2.72
CA VAL A 70 1.77 -8.55 -3.99
C VAL A 70 2.61 -9.76 -4.41
N THR A 71 1.97 -10.78 -4.97
CA THR A 71 2.68 -11.78 -5.79
C THR A 71 3.12 -11.09 -7.08
N ALA A 72 4.40 -10.71 -7.18
CA ALA A 72 4.98 -10.15 -8.39
C ALA A 72 5.05 -11.20 -9.51
N TRP A 73 5.31 -12.46 -9.17
CA TRP A 73 5.28 -13.56 -10.14
C TRP A 73 5.01 -14.91 -9.46
N ARG A 74 4.23 -15.77 -10.13
CA ARG A 74 4.15 -17.21 -9.86
C ARG A 74 4.00 -17.95 -11.20
N PRO A 75 4.42 -19.21 -11.32
CA PRO A 75 4.28 -19.96 -12.56
C PRO A 75 2.80 -20.17 -12.92
N LEU A 76 2.48 -20.07 -14.21
CA LEU A 76 1.12 -20.28 -14.71
C LEU A 76 0.79 -21.79 -14.74
N PRO A 77 -0.42 -22.23 -14.35
CA PRO A 77 -0.77 -23.66 -14.28
C PRO A 77 -0.64 -24.46 -15.61
N ALA A 78 -0.61 -23.78 -16.76
CA ALA A 78 -0.37 -24.39 -18.07
C ALA A 78 1.13 -24.62 -18.38
N PHE A 79 2.03 -24.14 -17.52
CA PHE A 79 3.49 -24.15 -17.67
C PHE A 79 4.15 -24.62 -16.35
N ASN A 80 3.56 -25.64 -15.72
CA ASN A 80 3.84 -26.12 -14.35
C ASN A 80 5.17 -26.90 -14.21
N ASP A 81 6.16 -26.60 -15.05
CA ASP A 81 7.51 -27.18 -14.98
C ASP A 81 8.43 -26.39 -14.03
N PHE A 82 8.06 -25.16 -13.70
CA PHE A 82 8.79 -24.28 -12.79
C PHE A 82 8.59 -24.66 -11.32
N THR A 83 9.69 -24.92 -10.61
CA THR A 83 9.76 -25.18 -9.17
C THR A 83 10.90 -24.38 -8.54
N GLU A 84 11.04 -24.45 -7.20
CA GLU A 84 12.25 -24.03 -6.48
C GLU A 84 12.58 -22.54 -6.70
N VAL A 85 11.60 -21.68 -6.41
CA VAL A 85 11.67 -20.22 -6.56
C VAL A 85 12.42 -19.62 -5.35
N TRP A 86 13.70 -19.29 -5.54
CA TRP A 86 14.62 -18.88 -4.46
C TRP A 86 15.25 -17.50 -4.69
N ALA A 87 15.68 -16.87 -3.60
CA ALA A 87 16.48 -15.65 -3.54
C ALA A 87 16.06 -14.53 -4.52
N PRO A 88 14.81 -14.04 -4.49
CA PRO A 88 14.43 -12.85 -5.22
C PRO A 88 15.05 -11.58 -4.62
N GLU A 89 15.84 -10.84 -5.41
CA GLU A 89 16.42 -9.54 -5.03
C GLU A 89 15.76 -8.38 -5.79
N ILE A 90 15.24 -7.37 -5.09
CA ILE A 90 14.64 -6.15 -5.68
C ILE A 90 15.71 -5.07 -5.88
N HIS A 91 15.98 -4.68 -7.14
CA HIS A 91 16.98 -3.66 -7.48
C HIS A 91 16.35 -2.46 -8.20
N PHE A 92 16.72 -1.24 -7.79
CA PHE A 92 16.41 -0.02 -8.55
C PHE A 92 17.59 0.35 -9.46
N ILE A 93 17.38 0.26 -10.78
CA ILE A 93 18.42 0.44 -11.80
C ILE A 93 17.88 1.36 -12.89
N ARG A 94 18.59 2.46 -13.16
CA ARG A 94 18.31 3.40 -14.27
C ARG A 94 16.82 3.79 -14.37
N GLY A 95 16.21 4.14 -13.23
CA GLY A 95 14.82 4.61 -13.13
C GLY A 95 13.74 3.52 -13.06
N ASN A 96 14.10 2.24 -13.07
CA ASN A 96 13.18 1.10 -13.08
C ASN A 96 13.46 0.16 -11.91
N LEU A 97 12.43 -0.56 -11.44
CA LEU A 97 12.57 -1.67 -10.50
C LEU A 97 12.66 -3.00 -11.26
N TYR A 98 13.62 -3.83 -10.88
CA TYR A 98 13.82 -5.19 -11.38
C TYR A 98 13.84 -6.16 -10.20
N ILE A 99 13.44 -7.41 -10.43
CA ILE A 99 13.72 -8.51 -9.51
C ILE A 99 14.53 -9.57 -10.22
N TYR A 100 15.69 -9.94 -9.68
CA TYR A 100 16.45 -11.10 -10.10
C TYR A 100 16.11 -12.25 -9.16
N PHE A 101 15.82 -13.43 -9.70
CA PHE A 101 15.44 -14.59 -8.87
C PHE A 101 15.86 -15.91 -9.49
N THR A 102 16.04 -16.91 -8.63
CA THR A 102 16.32 -18.30 -9.02
C THR A 102 15.02 -19.04 -9.27
N ALA A 103 14.96 -19.88 -10.30
CA ALA A 103 13.96 -20.94 -10.39
C ALA A 103 14.53 -22.17 -11.13
N ASN A 104 14.02 -23.35 -10.85
CA ASN A 104 14.23 -24.54 -11.67
C ASN A 104 13.13 -24.61 -12.74
N PRO A 105 13.42 -24.43 -14.04
CA PRO A 105 12.42 -24.50 -15.10
C PRO A 105 11.97 -25.94 -15.42
N HIS A 106 12.52 -26.96 -14.75
CA HIS A 106 12.20 -28.36 -14.98
C HIS A 106 12.11 -29.17 -13.66
N SER A 107 10.90 -29.34 -13.14
CA SER A 107 10.56 -30.08 -11.91
C SER A 107 11.21 -31.46 -11.73
N ASN A 108 11.54 -32.18 -12.81
CA ASN A 108 12.21 -33.48 -12.77
C ASN A 108 13.75 -33.43 -12.60
N TYR A 109 14.35 -32.23 -12.48
CA TYR A 109 15.79 -32.00 -12.67
C TYR A 109 16.48 -31.17 -11.56
N SER A 110 15.89 -31.14 -10.36
CA SER A 110 16.54 -30.58 -9.16
C SER A 110 17.95 -31.18 -8.98
N PHE A 111 18.93 -30.31 -8.68
CA PHE A 111 20.37 -30.62 -8.61
C PHE A 111 20.96 -31.40 -9.81
N SER A 112 20.49 -31.13 -11.04
CA SER A 112 21.20 -31.48 -12.28
C SER A 112 21.78 -30.25 -12.97
N SER A 113 22.70 -30.42 -13.94
CA SER A 113 23.21 -29.32 -14.76
C SER A 113 22.12 -28.56 -15.55
N ASN A 114 20.95 -29.17 -15.72
CA ASN A 114 19.79 -28.60 -16.42
C ASN A 114 18.71 -28.04 -15.46
N GLY A 115 18.96 -28.03 -14.14
CA GLY A 115 18.08 -27.47 -13.12
C GLY A 115 18.14 -25.94 -13.05
N HIS A 116 18.20 -25.39 -11.82
CA HIS A 116 18.16 -23.95 -11.51
C HIS A 116 18.85 -23.03 -12.52
N ARG A 117 18.18 -21.92 -12.84
CA ARG A 117 18.67 -20.81 -13.65
C ARG A 117 18.21 -19.48 -13.05
N MET A 118 18.91 -18.41 -13.39
CA MET A 118 18.52 -17.05 -13.07
C MET A 118 17.50 -16.48 -14.06
N PHE A 119 16.49 -15.79 -13.51
CA PHE A 119 15.41 -15.11 -14.21
C PHE A 119 15.27 -13.67 -13.73
N ALA A 120 14.54 -12.85 -14.50
CA ALA A 120 14.27 -11.46 -14.16
C ALA A 120 12.79 -11.08 -14.31
N LEU A 121 12.31 -10.19 -13.43
CA LEU A 121 11.07 -9.42 -13.54
C LEU A 121 11.41 -7.93 -13.71
N GLN A 122 10.48 -7.14 -14.26
CA GLN A 122 10.51 -5.67 -14.20
C GLN A 122 9.13 -5.17 -13.76
N ALA A 123 9.08 -4.17 -12.86
CA ALA A 123 7.82 -3.54 -12.47
C ALA A 123 7.24 -2.72 -13.64
N ASP A 124 5.94 -2.80 -13.87
CA ASP A 124 5.30 -2.11 -14.99
C ASP A 124 5.15 -0.59 -14.74
N ASP A 125 4.99 -0.19 -13.48
CA ASP A 125 5.23 1.16 -12.99
C ASP A 125 6.15 1.13 -11.75
N PRO A 126 7.38 1.69 -11.80
CA PRO A 126 8.27 1.68 -10.65
C PRO A 126 7.79 2.53 -9.46
N SER A 127 6.82 3.45 -9.60
CA SER A 127 6.24 4.11 -8.41
C SER A 127 5.22 3.27 -7.66
N ASN A 128 4.68 2.21 -8.26
CA ASN A 128 3.80 1.26 -7.60
C ASN A 128 4.46 -0.14 -7.51
N PRO A 129 5.37 -0.36 -6.54
CA PRO A 129 6.03 -1.66 -6.37
C PRO A 129 5.07 -2.79 -5.96
N LEU A 130 3.88 -2.46 -5.46
CA LEU A 130 2.77 -3.40 -5.21
C LEU A 130 1.83 -3.56 -6.41
N GLY A 131 2.17 -2.98 -7.57
CA GLY A 131 1.47 -3.14 -8.84
C GLY A 131 1.86 -4.42 -9.58
N THR A 132 1.68 -4.41 -10.91
CA THR A 132 2.02 -5.56 -11.76
C THR A 132 3.50 -5.58 -12.16
N TRP A 133 4.02 -6.79 -12.39
CA TRP A 133 5.40 -7.05 -12.76
C TRP A 133 5.45 -7.96 -13.99
N THR A 134 6.12 -7.52 -15.06
CA THR A 134 6.32 -8.31 -16.27
C THR A 134 7.52 -9.25 -16.11
N PHE A 135 7.30 -10.55 -16.31
CA PHE A 135 8.36 -11.56 -16.43
C PHE A 135 9.20 -11.34 -17.70
N ARG A 136 10.53 -11.28 -17.55
CA ARG A 136 11.48 -10.94 -18.62
C ARG A 136 12.30 -12.12 -19.14
N GLY A 137 12.11 -13.31 -18.58
CA GLY A 137 12.82 -14.52 -18.98
C GLY A 137 14.17 -14.69 -18.26
N ARG A 138 15.06 -15.49 -18.87
CA ARG A 138 16.36 -15.86 -18.30
C ARG A 138 17.40 -14.75 -18.46
N ILE A 139 18.23 -14.57 -17.43
CA ILE A 139 19.52 -13.86 -17.52
C ILE A 139 20.65 -14.89 -17.44
N PHE A 140 21.45 -14.99 -18.51
CA PHE A 140 22.54 -15.98 -18.62
C PHE A 140 23.52 -15.60 -19.73
N ASP A 141 24.78 -16.03 -19.60
CA ASP A 141 25.76 -15.96 -20.68
C ASP A 141 25.63 -17.23 -21.55
N PRO A 142 25.33 -17.13 -22.86
CA PRO A 142 25.16 -18.32 -23.71
C PRO A 142 26.48 -19.07 -23.97
N ARG A 143 27.63 -18.58 -23.51
CA ARG A 143 28.89 -19.33 -23.46
C ARG A 143 29.18 -19.98 -22.10
N LYS A 144 28.30 -19.77 -21.12
CA LYS A 144 28.40 -20.25 -19.73
C LYS A 144 27.02 -20.64 -19.15
N ASP A 145 26.19 -21.29 -19.96
CA ASP A 145 24.85 -21.77 -19.55
C ASP A 145 24.93 -23.03 -18.67
N ILE A 146 25.34 -22.84 -17.42
CA ILE A 146 25.38 -23.85 -16.36
C ILE A 146 24.22 -23.63 -15.36
N TRP A 147 24.06 -24.55 -14.42
CA TRP A 147 23.18 -24.37 -13.25
C TRP A 147 23.57 -23.09 -12.51
N ALA A 148 22.58 -22.23 -12.21
CA ALA A 148 22.81 -20.88 -11.72
C ALA A 148 21.76 -20.44 -10.68
N ILE A 149 22.23 -19.87 -9.57
CA ILE A 149 21.42 -19.28 -8.48
C ILE A 149 21.98 -17.90 -8.05
N ASP A 150 21.30 -17.25 -7.11
CA ASP A 150 21.72 -16.03 -6.36
C ASP A 150 22.43 -14.96 -7.21
N GLY A 151 21.69 -14.30 -8.10
CA GLY A 151 22.21 -13.27 -8.97
C GLY A 151 21.94 -11.84 -8.49
N THR A 152 23.00 -11.15 -8.06
CA THR A 152 22.99 -9.73 -7.64
C THR A 152 23.65 -8.79 -8.67
N ILE A 153 23.58 -7.48 -8.42
CA ILE A 153 24.05 -6.43 -9.32
C ILE A 153 25.12 -5.54 -8.68
N LEU A 154 26.27 -5.42 -9.35
CA LEU A 154 27.25 -4.37 -9.11
C LEU A 154 27.00 -3.19 -10.07
N GLN A 155 26.47 -2.09 -9.53
CA GLN A 155 26.37 -0.81 -10.25
C GLN A 155 27.70 -0.05 -10.10
N HIS A 156 28.56 -0.13 -11.13
CA HIS A 156 29.92 0.39 -11.07
C HIS A 156 29.99 1.89 -11.42
N GLN A 157 30.86 2.66 -10.75
CA GLN A 157 30.98 4.12 -10.91
C GLN A 157 31.30 4.62 -12.33
N SER A 158 31.68 3.73 -13.25
CA SER A 158 31.81 4.03 -14.68
C SER A 158 30.47 4.02 -15.45
N GLY A 159 29.35 3.77 -14.78
CA GLY A 159 28.02 3.59 -15.39
C GLY A 159 27.76 2.18 -15.96
N LYS A 160 28.77 1.30 -15.91
CA LYS A 160 28.63 -0.13 -16.26
C LYS A 160 27.86 -0.88 -15.18
N LEU A 161 27.16 -1.92 -15.61
CA LEU A 161 26.47 -2.89 -14.76
C LEU A 161 27.20 -4.23 -14.88
N TYR A 162 27.28 -4.98 -13.78
CA TYR A 162 27.85 -6.32 -13.75
C TYR A 162 26.93 -7.24 -12.94
N PHE A 163 26.65 -8.43 -13.48
CA PHE A 163 25.85 -9.46 -12.82
C PHE A 163 26.80 -10.40 -12.07
N ILE A 164 26.63 -10.51 -10.76
CA ILE A 164 27.40 -11.41 -9.90
C ILE A 164 26.46 -12.54 -9.50
N TRP A 165 26.81 -13.80 -9.80
CA TRP A 165 25.90 -14.94 -9.69
C TRP A 165 26.63 -16.22 -9.31
N VAL A 166 25.90 -17.24 -8.86
CA VAL A 166 26.48 -18.48 -8.32
C VAL A 166 26.25 -19.63 -9.30
N GLY A 167 27.33 -20.25 -9.78
CA GLY A 167 27.29 -21.41 -10.65
C GLY A 167 27.67 -22.70 -9.93
N GLY A 168 26.94 -23.78 -10.22
CA GLY A 168 27.15 -25.11 -9.64
C GLY A 168 27.83 -26.11 -10.59
N PHE A 169 28.21 -27.27 -10.04
CA PHE A 169 28.84 -28.41 -10.73
C PHE A 169 30.22 -28.18 -11.36
N GLU A 170 30.77 -26.97 -11.29
CA GLU A 170 32.18 -26.70 -11.56
C GLU A 170 32.95 -26.52 -10.25
N PHE A 171 34.18 -27.05 -10.20
CA PHE A 171 35.09 -27.01 -9.05
C PHE A 171 34.61 -27.74 -7.77
N ASP A 172 33.73 -28.73 -7.91
CA ASP A 172 33.26 -29.60 -6.80
C ASP A 172 32.60 -28.82 -5.65
N GLY A 173 31.73 -27.87 -6.01
CA GLY A 173 31.05 -26.99 -5.07
C GLY A 173 30.16 -25.95 -5.75
N LEU A 174 29.80 -24.91 -4.97
CA LEU A 174 29.12 -23.70 -5.46
C LEU A 174 30.13 -22.55 -5.54
N THR A 175 30.09 -21.83 -6.67
CA THR A 175 31.17 -20.96 -7.13
C THR A 175 30.60 -19.63 -7.64
N THR A 176 31.11 -18.49 -7.19
CA THR A 176 30.66 -17.17 -7.63
C THR A 176 31.35 -16.74 -8.92
N TYR A 177 30.57 -16.24 -9.87
CA TYR A 177 30.98 -15.69 -11.15
C TYR A 177 30.62 -14.21 -11.26
N ILE A 178 31.26 -13.50 -12.19
CA ILE A 178 30.87 -12.14 -12.59
C ILE A 178 30.84 -12.02 -14.11
N SER A 179 29.84 -11.33 -14.63
CA SER A 179 29.61 -11.08 -16.06
C SER A 179 29.36 -9.59 -16.29
N GLU A 180 29.88 -9.00 -17.37
CA GLU A 180 29.51 -7.62 -17.75
C GLU A 180 28.09 -7.61 -18.33
N MET A 181 27.30 -6.57 -18.06
CA MET A 181 25.93 -6.42 -18.57
C MET A 181 25.83 -5.35 -19.66
N GLY A 182 25.08 -5.65 -20.72
CA GLY A 182 24.72 -4.65 -21.73
C GLY A 182 23.58 -3.74 -21.26
N ASP A 183 22.57 -4.35 -20.67
CA ASP A 183 21.41 -3.72 -20.06
C ASP A 183 20.98 -4.52 -18.80
N PRO A 184 20.04 -4.03 -17.96
CA PRO A 184 19.65 -4.71 -16.72
C PRO A 184 19.13 -6.15 -16.87
N LEU A 185 18.82 -6.62 -18.09
CA LEU A 185 18.28 -7.95 -18.37
C LEU A 185 19.25 -8.84 -19.17
N THR A 186 20.38 -8.32 -19.66
CA THR A 186 21.30 -9.08 -20.52
C THR A 186 22.77 -8.96 -20.12
N VAL A 187 23.46 -10.10 -20.05
CA VAL A 187 24.92 -10.16 -19.93
C VAL A 187 25.59 -10.21 -21.30
N VAL A 188 26.79 -9.63 -21.41
CA VAL A 188 27.62 -9.62 -22.61
C VAL A 188 28.13 -11.05 -22.88
N PRO A 189 27.81 -11.67 -24.03
CA PRO A 189 28.14 -13.07 -24.31
C PRO A 189 29.65 -13.36 -24.30
N GLY A 190 30.07 -14.30 -23.45
CA GLY A 190 31.47 -14.65 -23.23
C GLY A 190 32.24 -13.69 -22.33
N SER A 191 31.56 -12.82 -21.57
CA SER A 191 32.21 -11.96 -20.57
C SER A 191 32.41 -12.67 -19.22
N THR A 192 31.71 -13.77 -18.97
CA THR A 192 31.69 -14.40 -17.63
C THR A 192 33.06 -14.92 -17.20
N ILE A 193 33.51 -14.50 -16.01
CA ILE A 193 34.71 -15.01 -15.35
C ILE A 193 34.40 -15.56 -13.95
N LEU A 194 35.28 -16.44 -13.47
CA LEU A 194 35.31 -16.86 -12.07
C LEU A 194 35.66 -15.65 -11.17
N LEU A 195 34.77 -15.31 -10.24
CA LEU A 195 35.00 -14.27 -9.23
C LEU A 195 35.49 -14.87 -7.91
N ASN A 196 34.84 -15.93 -7.42
CA ASN A 196 35.21 -16.59 -6.17
C ASN A 196 34.85 -18.08 -6.16
N ARG A 197 35.59 -18.86 -5.37
CA ARG A 197 35.27 -20.25 -5.00
C ARG A 197 35.73 -20.51 -3.57
N ALA A 198 35.16 -21.54 -2.94
CA ALA A 198 35.63 -22.03 -1.66
C ALA A 198 37.10 -22.52 -1.73
N THR A 199 37.91 -22.09 -0.76
CA THR A 199 39.37 -22.30 -0.71
C THR A 199 39.96 -22.23 0.71
N LEU A 200 39.33 -21.47 1.59
CA LEU A 200 39.75 -21.26 2.98
C LEU A 200 39.08 -22.32 3.87
N PRO A 201 39.68 -22.72 5.01
CA PRO A 201 39.16 -23.83 5.82
C PRO A 201 37.70 -23.66 6.30
N TRP A 202 37.24 -22.42 6.49
CA TRP A 202 35.86 -22.09 6.88
C TRP A 202 34.86 -22.04 5.71
N GLU A 203 35.35 -21.94 4.46
CA GLU A 203 34.52 -22.01 3.24
C GLU A 203 34.19 -23.45 2.85
N THR A 204 34.92 -24.43 3.41
CA THR A 204 34.92 -25.84 2.99
C THR A 204 34.59 -26.80 4.15
N GLN A 205 34.08 -26.32 5.28
CA GLN A 205 33.96 -27.15 6.49
C GLN A 205 32.90 -28.24 6.33
N ASP A 206 31.69 -27.87 5.90
CA ASP A 206 30.58 -28.81 5.64
C ASP A 206 30.11 -28.68 4.18
N GLY A 207 31.07 -28.67 3.25
CA GLY A 207 30.85 -28.51 1.80
C GLY A 207 31.47 -27.23 1.23
N ASN A 208 31.83 -27.26 -0.04
CA ASN A 208 32.54 -26.19 -0.75
C ASN A 208 31.55 -25.17 -1.30
N VAL A 209 31.30 -24.06 -0.59
CA VAL A 209 30.26 -23.09 -0.97
C VAL A 209 30.78 -21.66 -1.02
N SER A 210 30.26 -20.91 -1.99
CA SER A 210 30.47 -19.47 -2.21
C SER A 210 29.20 -18.91 -2.87
N GLU A 211 28.13 -18.78 -2.09
CA GLU A 211 26.77 -18.45 -2.56
C GLU A 211 26.22 -17.14 -1.96
N GLY A 212 24.98 -16.75 -2.26
CA GLY A 212 24.34 -15.50 -1.78
C GLY A 212 25.23 -14.24 -1.82
N PRO A 213 25.78 -13.83 -2.98
CA PRO A 213 26.60 -12.63 -3.09
C PRO A 213 25.75 -11.36 -2.97
N ALA A 214 26.19 -10.38 -2.18
CA ALA A 214 25.54 -9.08 -2.05
C ALA A 214 26.56 -7.93 -2.02
N VAL A 215 26.24 -6.83 -2.70
CA VAL A 215 27.16 -5.70 -2.92
C VAL A 215 26.95 -4.60 -1.89
N ILE A 216 28.04 -4.13 -1.28
CA ILE A 216 28.09 -2.88 -0.51
C ILE A 216 28.97 -1.87 -1.27
N ASP A 217 28.40 -0.73 -1.65
CA ASP A 217 29.15 0.46 -2.06
C ASP A 217 29.54 1.24 -0.80
N SER A 218 30.84 1.38 -0.50
CA SER A 218 31.30 2.11 0.68
C SER A 218 32.73 2.64 0.55
N GLY A 219 32.93 3.92 0.92
CA GLY A 219 34.21 4.62 0.78
C GLY A 219 34.77 4.53 -0.64
N ASP A 220 36.05 4.17 -0.75
CA ASP A 220 36.75 3.97 -2.04
C ASP A 220 36.59 2.56 -2.65
N ASN A 221 35.74 1.68 -2.07
CA ASN A 221 35.65 0.28 -2.47
C ASN A 221 34.21 -0.17 -2.78
N TYR A 222 34.09 -1.21 -3.60
CA TYR A 222 32.96 -2.13 -3.56
C TYR A 222 33.36 -3.34 -2.72
N TYR A 223 32.45 -3.79 -1.87
CA TYR A 223 32.57 -5.05 -1.15
C TYR A 223 31.52 -6.03 -1.69
N VAL A 224 31.89 -7.29 -1.83
CA VAL A 224 30.95 -8.38 -2.11
C VAL A 224 30.98 -9.30 -0.90
N VAL A 225 29.94 -9.22 -0.09
CA VAL A 225 29.69 -10.20 0.97
C VAL A 225 29.13 -11.45 0.30
N TYR A 226 29.50 -12.64 0.77
CA TYR A 226 29.03 -13.92 0.23
C TYR A 226 28.95 -14.94 1.35
N SER A 227 28.16 -16.00 1.16
CA SER A 227 27.98 -17.07 2.13
C SER A 227 28.91 -18.26 1.84
N GLY A 228 29.46 -18.88 2.88
CA GLY A 228 30.39 -20.01 2.80
C GLY A 228 30.08 -21.12 3.79
N THR A 229 30.57 -22.34 3.51
CA THR A 229 30.00 -23.61 3.99
C THR A 229 28.52 -23.77 3.54
N SER A 230 27.92 -24.95 3.65
CA SER A 230 26.56 -25.21 3.11
C SER A 230 25.44 -24.80 4.05
N THR A 231 24.29 -24.40 3.49
CA THR A 231 23.05 -24.07 4.22
C THR A 231 22.50 -25.20 5.10
N TRP A 232 22.85 -26.45 4.84
CA TRP A 232 22.51 -27.62 5.68
C TRP A 232 23.50 -27.86 6.84
N SER A 233 24.07 -26.78 7.39
CA SER A 233 24.96 -26.81 8.55
C SER A 233 24.74 -25.61 9.47
N ASP A 234 24.94 -25.83 10.78
CA ASP A 234 25.12 -24.77 11.78
C ASP A 234 26.19 -23.74 11.39
N ASN A 235 27.18 -24.15 10.58
CA ASN A 235 28.39 -23.40 10.26
C ASN A 235 28.25 -22.51 9.01
N TYR A 236 27.06 -22.42 8.39
CA TYR A 236 26.79 -21.42 7.35
C TYR A 236 27.14 -20.02 7.87
N ASN A 237 27.96 -19.28 7.13
CA ASN A 237 28.60 -18.04 7.59
C ASN A 237 28.90 -17.10 6.41
N LEU A 238 29.34 -15.86 6.69
CA LEU A 238 29.66 -14.87 5.65
C LEU A 238 31.16 -14.60 5.50
N GLY A 239 31.64 -14.61 4.26
CA GLY A 239 32.90 -14.03 3.83
C GLY A 239 32.75 -12.65 3.19
N MET A 240 33.87 -12.02 2.83
CA MET A 240 33.87 -10.74 2.12
C MET A 240 35.02 -10.64 1.11
N LEU A 241 34.70 -10.18 -0.10
CA LEU A 241 35.65 -9.69 -1.11
C LEU A 241 35.63 -8.16 -1.09
N ARG A 242 36.71 -7.51 -1.54
CA ARG A 242 36.68 -6.08 -1.93
C ARG A 242 37.44 -5.80 -3.22
N ILE A 243 37.03 -4.74 -3.90
CA ILE A 243 37.74 -4.11 -5.02
C ILE A 243 37.68 -2.59 -4.86
N ASN A 244 38.78 -1.88 -5.17
CA ASN A 244 38.75 -0.42 -5.21
C ASN A 244 37.95 0.07 -6.44
N LYS A 245 37.06 1.06 -6.26
CA LYS A 245 36.13 1.54 -7.32
C LYS A 245 36.80 2.02 -8.61
N THR A 246 38.10 2.34 -8.59
CA THR A 246 38.86 2.75 -9.80
C THR A 246 39.33 1.58 -10.67
N LYS A 247 39.06 0.33 -10.26
CA LYS A 247 39.57 -0.89 -10.89
C LYS A 247 38.49 -1.62 -11.66
N ASP A 248 38.89 -2.29 -12.74
CA ASP A 248 37.99 -3.13 -13.53
C ASP A 248 37.64 -4.40 -12.74
N PRO A 249 36.36 -4.66 -12.42
CA PRO A 249 35.94 -5.88 -11.73
C PRO A 249 36.09 -7.14 -12.59
N MET A 250 36.26 -7.02 -13.91
CA MET A 250 36.54 -8.14 -14.83
C MET A 250 38.00 -8.59 -14.83
N VAL A 251 38.83 -8.04 -13.94
CA VAL A 251 40.22 -8.48 -13.74
C VAL A 251 40.36 -9.03 -12.32
N ILE A 252 40.36 -10.36 -12.20
CA ILE A 252 40.35 -11.07 -10.91
C ILE A 252 41.44 -10.61 -9.93
N GLY A 253 42.63 -10.23 -10.43
CA GLY A 253 43.73 -9.72 -9.61
C GLY A 253 43.51 -8.33 -8.98
N ASN A 254 42.42 -7.64 -9.29
CA ASN A 254 41.99 -6.42 -8.59
C ASN A 254 41.18 -6.71 -7.32
N TRP A 255 40.68 -7.93 -7.15
CA TRP A 255 39.89 -8.35 -5.99
C TRP A 255 40.76 -8.88 -4.87
N TYR A 256 40.40 -8.57 -3.63
CA TYR A 256 40.99 -9.10 -2.41
C TYR A 256 39.93 -9.87 -1.62
N LYS A 257 40.20 -11.14 -1.30
CA LYS A 257 39.37 -11.96 -0.39
C LYS A 257 39.86 -11.78 1.06
N ASN A 258 38.95 -11.56 2.00
CA ASN A 258 39.25 -11.62 3.43
C ASN A 258 39.57 -13.06 3.86
N PRO A 259 40.66 -13.31 4.63
CA PRO A 259 41.07 -14.67 5.00
C PRO A 259 40.19 -15.32 6.08
N GLU A 260 39.45 -14.52 6.85
CA GLU A 260 38.56 -14.96 7.93
C GLU A 260 37.11 -14.58 7.60
N PRO A 261 36.10 -15.32 8.10
CA PRO A 261 34.70 -14.95 7.94
C PRO A 261 34.39 -13.65 8.69
N VAL A 262 33.51 -12.83 8.13
CA VAL A 262 33.10 -11.55 8.70
C VAL A 262 31.87 -11.64 9.60
N PHE A 263 31.07 -12.71 9.47
CA PHE A 263 29.89 -12.95 10.31
C PHE A 263 29.69 -14.47 10.49
N VAL A 264 29.45 -14.91 11.72
CA VAL A 264 29.40 -16.33 12.10
C VAL A 264 28.28 -16.61 13.11
N LYS A 265 27.96 -17.90 13.29
CA LYS A 265 26.99 -18.38 14.29
C LYS A 265 27.34 -17.93 15.70
N ASN A 266 26.32 -17.62 16.50
CA ASN A 266 26.47 -17.22 17.91
C ASN A 266 25.68 -18.15 18.84
N VAL A 267 26.37 -19.15 19.38
CA VAL A 267 25.77 -20.26 20.14
C VAL A 267 25.18 -19.79 21.48
N THR A 268 25.72 -18.75 22.12
CA THR A 268 25.20 -18.22 23.40
C THR A 268 23.90 -17.43 23.22
N GLU A 269 23.72 -16.78 22.08
CA GLU A 269 22.49 -16.10 21.64
C GLU A 269 21.52 -17.06 20.89
N GLY A 270 21.90 -18.32 20.68
CA GLY A 270 21.07 -19.32 20.00
C GLY A 270 20.94 -19.11 18.48
N VAL A 271 21.93 -18.49 17.84
CA VAL A 271 21.94 -18.20 16.41
C VAL A 271 22.82 -19.21 15.66
N TYR A 272 22.24 -19.92 14.70
CA TYR A 272 22.91 -20.98 13.92
C TYR A 272 22.75 -20.73 12.41
N GLY A 273 23.80 -21.05 11.65
CA GLY A 273 23.85 -20.87 10.20
C GLY A 273 23.44 -19.49 9.67
N PRO A 274 24.00 -18.36 10.16
CA PRO A 274 23.68 -17.04 9.63
C PRO A 274 24.30 -16.80 8.25
N GLY A 275 23.48 -16.49 7.25
CA GLY A 275 23.96 -16.15 5.91
C GLY A 275 22.89 -15.61 4.96
N HIS A 276 23.21 -15.61 3.66
CA HIS A 276 22.47 -15.01 2.53
C HIS A 276 21.89 -13.63 2.93
N ALA A 277 22.77 -12.65 2.92
CA ALA A 277 22.57 -11.36 3.57
C ALA A 277 22.42 -10.22 2.56
N SER A 278 21.58 -9.25 2.88
CA SER A 278 21.42 -8.01 2.11
C SER A 278 21.65 -6.79 3.01
N PHE A 279 21.78 -5.61 2.40
CA PHE A 279 22.21 -4.39 3.09
C PHE A 279 21.29 -3.21 2.78
N THR A 280 20.89 -2.50 3.81
CA THR A 280 19.99 -1.35 3.73
C THR A 280 20.45 -0.24 4.68
N VAL A 281 19.73 0.88 4.69
CA VAL A 281 20.01 2.02 5.58
C VAL A 281 18.79 2.38 6.41
N SER A 282 19.01 3.08 7.53
CA SER A 282 17.94 3.61 8.38
C SER A 282 17.00 4.58 7.62
N PRO A 283 15.80 4.87 8.15
CA PRO A 283 14.86 5.83 7.54
C PRO A 283 15.38 7.28 7.46
N ASP A 284 16.28 7.69 8.34
CA ASP A 284 17.01 8.96 8.19
C ASP A 284 18.26 8.86 7.30
N GLY A 285 18.71 7.64 6.97
CA GLY A 285 19.91 7.36 6.17
C GLY A 285 21.23 7.51 6.93
N THR A 286 21.20 7.67 8.26
CA THR A 286 22.39 7.86 9.10
C THR A 286 23.06 6.56 9.56
N GLU A 287 22.39 5.41 9.41
CA GLU A 287 22.88 4.10 9.87
C GLU A 287 22.85 3.06 8.76
N HIS A 288 23.78 2.11 8.84
CA HIS A 288 23.83 0.93 7.97
C HIS A 288 23.25 -0.29 8.70
N TRP A 289 22.41 -1.05 8.01
CA TRP A 289 21.70 -2.20 8.57
C TRP A 289 21.92 -3.43 7.69
N MET A 290 22.34 -4.52 8.32
CA MET A 290 22.51 -5.83 7.71
C MET A 290 21.22 -6.64 7.91
N VAL A 291 20.67 -7.17 6.82
CA VAL A 291 19.59 -8.16 6.81
C VAL A 291 20.20 -9.53 6.53
N TYR A 292 19.73 -10.58 7.18
CA TYR A 292 20.23 -11.95 6.97
C TYR A 292 19.18 -12.97 7.43
N HIS A 293 19.33 -14.24 7.05
CA HIS A 293 18.59 -15.32 7.69
C HIS A 293 19.46 -16.08 8.69
N ALA A 294 18.86 -16.61 9.76
CA ALA A 294 19.52 -17.59 10.63
C ALA A 294 18.51 -18.46 11.41
N MET A 295 18.93 -19.68 11.75
CA MET A 295 18.17 -20.65 12.54
C MET A 295 18.26 -20.33 14.04
N ASN A 296 17.21 -20.69 14.80
CA ASN A 296 17.14 -20.55 16.28
C ASN A 296 17.57 -21.81 17.06
N LYS A 297 18.00 -22.85 16.35
CA LYS A 297 18.48 -24.14 16.87
C LYS A 297 19.55 -24.70 15.94
N THR A 298 20.18 -25.82 16.30
CA THR A 298 21.03 -26.56 15.36
C THR A 298 20.20 -27.04 14.17
N TYR A 299 20.85 -27.20 13.01
CA TYR A 299 20.20 -27.71 11.80
C TYR A 299 19.52 -29.07 12.02
N ALA A 300 20.06 -29.91 12.91
CA ALA A 300 19.49 -31.21 13.28
C ALA A 300 18.17 -31.10 14.09
N ASP A 301 17.94 -29.98 14.79
CA ASP A 301 16.73 -29.72 15.60
C ASP A 301 15.66 -28.90 14.85
N GLY A 302 15.97 -28.43 13.64
CA GLY A 302 15.06 -27.69 12.76
C GLY A 302 15.77 -26.69 11.85
N ASN A 303 15.42 -26.69 10.57
CA ASN A 303 16.09 -25.95 9.50
C ASN A 303 15.36 -24.67 9.06
N TRP A 304 14.44 -24.12 9.86
CA TRP A 304 13.73 -22.87 9.52
C TRP A 304 14.68 -21.66 9.61
N ARG A 305 14.81 -20.95 8.49
CA ARG A 305 15.74 -19.84 8.24
C ARG A 305 14.93 -18.55 8.34
N GLN A 306 14.99 -17.88 9.49
CA GLN A 306 14.17 -16.71 9.76
C GLN A 306 14.91 -15.41 9.44
N ALA A 307 14.25 -14.47 8.75
CA ALA A 307 14.77 -13.16 8.44
C ALA A 307 15.02 -12.32 9.71
N ARG A 308 16.18 -11.68 9.77
CA ARG A 308 16.65 -10.84 10.87
C ARG A 308 17.27 -9.56 10.32
N ILE A 309 17.29 -8.52 11.14
CA ILE A 309 18.07 -7.31 10.86
C ILE A 309 18.90 -6.90 12.08
N GLN A 310 20.09 -6.35 11.86
CA GLN A 310 20.90 -5.73 12.91
C GLN A 310 21.77 -4.58 12.36
N LYS A 311 21.96 -3.55 13.20
CA LYS A 311 22.76 -2.38 12.89
C LYS A 311 24.23 -2.78 12.76
N MET A 312 24.81 -2.52 11.60
CA MET A 312 26.26 -2.65 11.36
C MET A 312 26.91 -1.27 11.44
N SER A 313 28.24 -1.23 11.44
CA SER A 313 28.98 0.02 11.33
C SER A 313 29.92 0.02 10.12
N VAL A 314 30.46 1.19 9.81
CA VAL A 314 31.45 1.40 8.76
C VAL A 314 32.62 2.15 9.40
N ASP A 315 33.84 1.68 9.17
CA ASP A 315 35.03 2.28 9.77
C ASP A 315 35.44 3.61 9.09
N SER A 316 36.48 4.26 9.64
CA SER A 316 37.00 5.53 9.11
C SER A 316 37.52 5.48 7.67
N GLN A 317 37.70 4.29 7.09
CA GLN A 317 38.20 4.04 5.74
C GLN A 317 37.10 3.52 4.79
N GLY A 318 35.85 3.42 5.26
CA GLY A 318 34.73 2.87 4.50
C GLY A 318 34.61 1.35 4.56
N VAL A 319 35.31 0.65 5.45
CA VAL A 319 35.22 -0.82 5.58
C VAL A 319 33.97 -1.21 6.38
N PRO A 320 33.10 -2.11 5.86
CA PRO A 320 32.03 -2.72 6.62
C PRO A 320 32.53 -3.44 7.89
N VAL A 321 31.94 -3.10 9.03
CA VAL A 321 32.20 -3.74 10.34
C VAL A 321 30.92 -4.40 10.82
N PHE A 322 30.95 -5.72 10.85
CA PHE A 322 29.84 -6.59 11.21
C PHE A 322 29.81 -6.80 12.73
N PRO A 323 28.64 -6.78 13.40
CA PRO A 323 28.53 -7.13 14.82
C PRO A 323 28.56 -8.65 15.02
N GLU A 324 28.52 -9.12 16.27
CA GLU A 324 28.16 -10.50 16.57
C GLU A 324 26.68 -10.76 16.19
N ALA A 325 26.34 -11.99 15.81
CA ALA A 325 24.97 -12.35 15.46
C ALA A 325 24.06 -12.40 16.70
N VAL A 326 22.86 -11.81 16.63
CA VAL A 326 21.96 -11.64 17.79
C VAL A 326 20.75 -12.57 17.81
N GLY A 327 20.35 -12.98 19.02
CA GLY A 327 19.26 -13.91 19.29
C GLY A 327 17.89 -13.26 19.37
N PHE A 328 16.85 -14.09 19.41
CA PHE A 328 15.46 -13.65 19.53
C PHE A 328 15.13 -13.00 20.88
N ASN A 329 15.90 -13.34 21.92
CA ASN A 329 15.77 -12.76 23.26
C ASN A 329 16.45 -11.39 23.38
N ARG A 330 17.22 -10.94 22.38
CA ARG A 330 17.89 -9.65 22.38
C ARG A 330 16.93 -8.54 21.94
N GLU A 331 16.84 -7.48 22.74
CA GLU A 331 16.25 -6.21 22.30
C GLU A 331 17.30 -5.39 21.54
N LEU A 332 16.84 -4.81 20.43
CA LEU A 332 17.61 -3.94 19.55
C LEU A 332 16.87 -2.60 19.45
N GLU A 333 17.60 -1.49 19.46
CA GLU A 333 17.03 -0.17 19.13
C GLU A 333 16.49 -0.21 17.69
N VAL A 334 15.34 0.42 17.43
CA VAL A 334 14.79 0.50 16.07
C VAL A 334 15.67 1.39 15.17
N PRO A 335 15.68 1.17 13.83
CA PRO A 335 16.43 2.00 12.89
C PRO A 335 16.15 3.50 13.06
N SER A 336 17.20 4.32 13.01
CA SER A 336 17.09 5.75 13.30
C SER A 336 16.18 6.48 12.32
N GLY A 337 15.19 7.19 12.86
CA GLY A 337 14.13 7.82 12.10
C GLY A 337 12.95 6.90 11.73
N SER A 338 12.90 5.64 12.18
CA SER A 338 11.70 4.79 12.03
C SER A 338 10.45 5.51 12.55
N PRO A 339 9.35 5.52 11.77
CA PRO A 339 8.10 6.10 12.25
C PRO A 339 7.63 5.30 13.46
N LYS A 340 7.16 6.01 14.49
CA LYS A 340 6.47 5.40 15.63
C LYS A 340 5.25 4.63 15.12
N MET A 341 4.83 3.60 15.85
CA MET A 341 3.65 2.83 15.50
C MET A 341 2.45 3.18 16.39
N PHE A 342 1.24 3.07 15.84
CA PHE A 342 -0.02 3.04 16.56
C PHE A 342 -0.86 1.84 16.10
N ARG A 343 -2.01 1.61 16.74
CA ARG A 343 -2.96 0.56 16.36
C ARG A 343 -4.38 1.12 16.30
N ASN A 344 -5.19 0.56 15.40
CA ASN A 344 -6.63 0.82 15.40
C ASN A 344 -7.31 0.11 16.58
N PRO A 345 -8.46 0.60 17.09
CA PRO A 345 -9.19 1.78 16.61
C PRO A 345 -8.55 3.07 17.11
N ILE A 346 -8.88 4.20 16.49
CA ILE A 346 -8.39 5.52 16.93
C ILE A 346 -9.15 6.09 18.15
N LEU A 347 -10.28 5.46 18.52
CA LEU A 347 -11.12 5.81 19.66
C LEU A 347 -11.79 4.55 20.23
N ASP A 348 -11.76 4.37 21.56
CA ASP A 348 -12.21 3.13 22.24
C ASP A 348 -13.73 3.09 22.52
N ARG A 349 -14.55 3.35 21.51
CA ARG A 349 -16.01 3.24 21.60
C ARG A 349 -16.65 3.01 20.24
N ASP A 350 -17.92 2.57 20.26
CA ASP A 350 -18.81 2.72 19.11
C ASP A 350 -18.91 4.20 18.73
N ALA A 351 -18.47 4.50 17.52
CA ALA A 351 -18.41 5.83 16.93
C ALA A 351 -18.53 5.71 15.39
N PRO A 352 -19.72 5.30 14.91
CA PRO A 352 -19.94 5.07 13.49
C PRO A 352 -20.01 6.34 12.68
N ASP A 353 -19.85 6.18 11.37
CA ASP A 353 -19.98 7.25 10.38
C ASP A 353 -19.00 8.43 10.67
N PRO A 354 -17.67 8.15 10.82
CA PRO A 354 -16.70 9.14 11.29
C PRO A 354 -16.28 10.12 10.20
N TRP A 355 -16.67 11.39 10.37
CA TRP A 355 -16.23 12.49 9.52
C TRP A 355 -15.06 13.27 10.15
N ILE A 356 -14.01 13.50 9.37
CA ILE A 356 -12.86 14.32 9.77
C ILE A 356 -12.66 15.55 8.87
N LEU A 357 -12.24 16.66 9.46
CA LEU A 357 -11.78 17.86 8.77
C LEU A 357 -10.45 18.31 9.37
N ARG A 358 -9.38 18.39 8.56
CA ARG A 358 -8.16 19.11 8.96
C ARG A 358 -8.47 20.60 9.02
N TYR A 359 -8.23 21.22 10.17
CA TYR A 359 -8.57 22.61 10.44
C TYR A 359 -7.45 23.34 11.21
N ASN A 360 -6.76 24.25 10.52
CA ASN A 360 -5.51 24.88 10.97
C ASN A 360 -4.45 23.80 11.32
N ASN A 361 -3.85 23.88 12.51
CA ASN A 361 -2.88 22.91 13.03
C ASN A 361 -3.54 21.79 13.86
N THR A 362 -4.84 21.54 13.65
CA THR A 362 -5.63 20.52 14.36
C THR A 362 -6.53 19.76 13.40
N TYR A 363 -7.15 18.70 13.87
CA TYR A 363 -8.26 18.01 13.23
C TYR A 363 -9.53 18.24 14.04
N LEU A 364 -10.66 18.35 13.35
CA LEU A 364 -12.00 18.24 13.92
C LEU A 364 -12.59 16.92 13.46
N MET A 365 -13.08 16.09 14.40
CA MET A 365 -13.79 14.86 14.09
C MET A 365 -15.19 14.90 14.70
N THR A 366 -16.15 14.32 14.01
CA THR A 366 -17.49 14.04 14.53
C THR A 366 -17.98 12.72 13.96
N PHE A 367 -19.03 12.15 14.55
CA PHE A 367 -19.54 10.82 14.24
C PHE A 367 -20.95 10.68 14.82
N THR A 368 -21.67 9.63 14.42
CA THR A 368 -23.04 9.37 14.87
C THR A 368 -23.13 9.16 16.38
N MET A 369 -23.96 9.98 17.04
CA MET A 369 -24.33 9.84 18.47
C MET A 369 -25.81 9.53 18.69
N HIS A 370 -26.64 9.58 17.62
CA HIS A 370 -28.09 9.39 17.60
C HIS A 370 -28.94 10.45 18.35
N ASP A 371 -28.47 11.05 19.44
CA ASP A 371 -29.22 12.01 20.27
C ASP A 371 -28.68 13.46 20.27
N CYS A 372 -27.45 13.67 19.81
CA CYS A 372 -26.79 14.97 19.77
C CYS A 372 -25.74 15.03 18.63
N ILE A 373 -25.07 16.18 18.48
CA ILE A 373 -23.87 16.30 17.65
C ILE A 373 -22.72 16.82 18.52
N VAL A 374 -21.59 16.12 18.48
CA VAL A 374 -20.39 16.40 19.26
C VAL A 374 -19.21 16.59 18.31
N ILE A 375 -18.45 17.67 18.48
CA ILE A 375 -17.16 17.84 17.82
C ILE A 375 -16.07 17.44 18.80
N TYR A 376 -15.16 16.58 18.33
CA TYR A 376 -13.88 16.27 18.93
C TYR A 376 -12.81 17.12 18.23
N GLN A 377 -11.81 17.61 18.96
CA GLN A 377 -10.65 18.31 18.42
C GLN A 377 -9.35 17.73 18.98
N SER A 378 -8.40 17.42 18.09
CA SER A 378 -7.08 16.86 18.41
C SER A 378 -6.01 17.49 17.51
N ASP A 379 -4.76 17.55 17.97
CA ASP A 379 -3.59 17.82 17.11
C ASP A 379 -3.08 16.55 16.41
N LYS A 380 -3.40 15.38 16.97
CA LYS A 380 -3.13 14.06 16.39
C LYS A 380 -4.27 13.58 15.51
N LEU A 381 -3.92 12.80 14.50
CA LEU A 381 -4.86 12.10 13.62
C LEU A 381 -5.11 10.67 14.13
N GLU A 382 -4.11 10.07 14.78
CA GLU A 382 -4.02 8.65 15.14
C GLU A 382 -4.50 8.28 16.56
N ASP A 383 -4.73 9.26 17.44
CA ASP A 383 -5.28 9.03 18.78
C ASP A 383 -6.27 10.13 19.18
N TRP A 384 -7.52 9.71 19.46
CA TRP A 384 -8.62 10.60 19.84
C TRP A 384 -9.10 10.38 21.27
N ARG A 385 -8.50 9.43 22.01
CA ARG A 385 -8.86 9.10 23.41
C ARG A 385 -8.76 10.28 24.37
N ASN A 386 -7.88 11.24 24.06
CA ASN A 386 -7.60 12.43 24.85
C ASN A 386 -8.00 13.74 24.14
N ALA A 387 -8.82 13.66 23.09
CA ALA A 387 -9.27 14.82 22.33
C ALA A 387 -10.17 15.76 23.17
N THR A 388 -10.13 17.06 22.86
CA THR A 388 -11.04 18.04 23.49
C THR A 388 -12.41 17.95 22.82
N THR A 389 -13.50 17.89 23.60
CA THR A 389 -14.85 17.66 23.05
C THR A 389 -15.84 18.76 23.42
N ALA A 390 -16.81 19.01 22.54
CA ALA A 390 -17.97 19.85 22.82
C ALA A 390 -19.23 19.31 22.12
N THR A 391 -20.32 19.15 22.88
CA THR A 391 -21.66 18.92 22.32
C THR A 391 -22.17 20.24 21.75
N ILE A 392 -22.14 20.38 20.42
CA ILE A 392 -22.47 21.63 19.73
C ILE A 392 -23.96 21.77 19.39
N TYR A 393 -24.71 20.66 19.45
CA TYR A 393 -26.15 20.64 19.22
C TYR A 393 -26.81 19.48 19.97
N THR A 394 -27.95 19.77 20.58
CA THR A 394 -28.92 18.79 21.08
C THR A 394 -30.29 19.23 20.56
N PRO A 395 -31.06 18.35 19.90
CA PRO A 395 -32.32 18.74 19.29
C PRO A 395 -33.37 19.12 20.36
N PRO A 396 -34.32 20.02 20.05
CA PRO A 396 -35.42 20.32 20.95
C PRO A 396 -36.23 19.05 21.30
N PRO A 397 -36.68 18.88 22.57
CA PRO A 397 -37.39 17.69 22.99
C PRO A 397 -38.58 17.34 22.11
N ASN A 398 -38.59 16.12 21.57
CA ASN A 398 -39.59 15.57 20.66
C ASN A 398 -39.69 16.23 19.27
N MET A 399 -38.66 16.96 18.82
CA MET A 399 -38.64 17.58 17.49
C MET A 399 -37.85 16.77 16.45
N TYR A 400 -36.64 16.32 16.81
CA TYR A 400 -35.78 15.51 15.95
C TYR A 400 -35.21 14.33 16.74
N TYR A 401 -35.02 13.22 16.04
CA TYR A 401 -34.48 11.96 16.55
C TYR A 401 -33.51 11.38 15.51
N GLU A 402 -32.72 10.37 15.92
CA GLU A 402 -31.89 9.57 15.01
C GLU A 402 -30.88 10.46 14.23
N LEU A 403 -30.10 11.21 15.01
CA LEU A 403 -29.05 12.10 14.51
C LEU A 403 -27.85 11.27 14.03
N TRP A 404 -27.76 11.06 12.73
CA TRP A 404 -26.74 10.23 12.08
C TRP A 404 -25.85 11.06 11.12
N ALA A 405 -24.66 10.52 10.83
CA ALA A 405 -23.72 11.00 9.82
C ALA A 405 -23.52 12.54 9.79
N PRO A 406 -23.07 13.16 10.90
CA PRO A 406 -22.69 14.57 10.87
C PRO A 406 -21.39 14.77 10.07
N GLU A 407 -21.38 15.68 9.11
CA GLU A 407 -20.20 16.04 8.31
C GLU A 407 -19.79 17.50 8.53
N ILE A 408 -18.55 17.77 8.97
CA ILE A 408 -18.00 19.13 9.17
C ILE A 408 -17.35 19.63 7.87
N HIS A 409 -17.93 20.67 7.26
CA HIS A 409 -17.46 21.26 6.01
C HIS A 409 -16.98 22.71 6.18
N LEU A 410 -15.86 23.06 5.55
CA LEU A 410 -15.39 24.44 5.41
C LEU A 410 -15.82 25.03 4.05
N ILE A 411 -16.86 25.85 4.05
CA ILE A 411 -17.45 26.43 2.84
C ILE A 411 -17.33 27.95 2.92
N ARG A 412 -16.60 28.55 1.96
CA ARG A 412 -16.39 30.01 1.85
C ARG A 412 -15.97 30.66 3.19
N GLY A 413 -15.06 30.00 3.92
CA GLY A 413 -14.51 30.46 5.20
C GLY A 413 -15.43 30.27 6.43
N ASN A 414 -16.59 29.63 6.27
CA ASN A 414 -17.52 29.33 7.36
C ASN A 414 -17.61 27.81 7.56
N LEU A 415 -17.77 27.36 8.81
CA LEU A 415 -17.96 25.96 9.14
C LEU A 415 -19.45 25.60 9.17
N TYR A 416 -19.81 24.51 8.49
CA TYR A 416 -21.14 23.93 8.44
C TYR A 416 -21.11 22.48 8.90
N ILE A 417 -22.22 21.99 9.48
CA ILE A 417 -22.44 20.57 9.73
C ILE A 417 -23.70 20.16 9.00
N TYR A 418 -23.54 19.24 8.05
CA TYR A 418 -24.63 18.52 7.40
C TYR A 418 -24.92 17.27 8.24
N TYR A 419 -26.18 16.95 8.50
CA TYR A 419 -26.53 15.76 9.30
C TYR A 419 -27.90 15.22 8.97
N THR A 420 -28.08 13.93 9.21
CA THR A 420 -29.35 13.20 9.07
C THR A 420 -30.18 13.33 10.34
N ALA A 421 -31.51 13.49 10.23
CA ALA A 421 -32.44 13.26 11.35
C ALA A 421 -33.86 12.89 10.87
N THR A 422 -34.66 12.25 11.73
CA THR A 422 -36.11 12.05 11.53
C THR A 422 -36.93 12.95 12.44
N THR A 423 -38.11 13.38 11.98
CA THR A 423 -39.17 13.98 12.83
C THR A 423 -40.17 12.95 13.35
N ASN A 424 -40.06 11.68 12.94
CA ASN A 424 -40.95 10.59 13.33
C ASN A 424 -40.13 9.42 13.92
N ARG A 425 -40.15 9.28 15.24
CA ARG A 425 -39.45 8.20 16.00
C ARG A 425 -40.07 6.80 15.83
N SER A 426 -41.15 6.67 15.06
CA SER A 426 -41.97 5.46 14.94
C SER A 426 -42.17 5.00 13.49
N GLY A 427 -41.43 5.55 12.53
CA GLY A 427 -41.49 5.14 11.13
C GLY A 427 -40.22 5.52 10.39
N THR A 428 -39.67 4.56 9.65
CA THR A 428 -38.41 4.69 8.90
C THR A 428 -38.43 5.86 7.89
N GLU A 429 -39.60 6.18 7.33
CA GLU A 429 -39.83 7.14 6.23
C GLU A 429 -39.41 8.60 6.50
N GLY A 430 -39.19 8.97 7.77
CA GLY A 430 -39.04 10.37 8.20
C GLY A 430 -37.66 11.02 8.04
N HIS A 431 -36.61 10.24 7.70
CA HIS A 431 -35.22 10.74 7.65
C HIS A 431 -34.99 11.76 6.53
N ARG A 432 -34.33 12.88 6.87
CA ARG A 432 -33.99 14.00 5.98
C ARG A 432 -32.66 14.63 6.39
N MET A 433 -32.07 15.41 5.48
CA MET A 433 -30.84 16.19 5.73
C MET A 433 -31.13 17.58 6.31
N TYR A 434 -30.29 17.99 7.26
CA TYR A 434 -30.35 19.26 7.99
C TYR A 434 -28.97 19.92 8.08
N VAL A 435 -28.95 21.22 8.37
CA VAL A 435 -27.72 22.03 8.43
C VAL A 435 -27.61 22.80 9.74
N LEU A 436 -26.44 22.72 10.36
CA LEU A 436 -25.96 23.67 11.36
C LEU A 436 -24.85 24.55 10.76
N ARG A 437 -24.69 25.78 11.24
CA ARG A 437 -23.56 26.66 10.93
C ARG A 437 -22.89 27.15 12.20
N CYS A 438 -21.56 27.17 12.22
CA CYS A 438 -20.79 27.68 13.34
C CYS A 438 -20.95 29.21 13.44
N ASN A 439 -21.11 29.74 14.66
CA ASN A 439 -21.27 31.19 14.86
C ASN A 439 -19.94 31.95 14.90
N ASP A 440 -18.83 31.27 15.15
CA ASP A 440 -17.48 31.82 15.01
C ASP A 440 -16.51 30.71 14.61
N ALA A 441 -16.12 30.64 13.34
CA ALA A 441 -15.23 29.59 12.84
C ALA A 441 -13.84 29.57 13.53
N ARG A 442 -13.46 30.61 14.28
CA ARG A 442 -12.22 30.62 15.09
C ARG A 442 -12.36 29.77 16.37
N ASN A 443 -13.57 29.44 16.77
CA ASN A 443 -13.89 28.55 17.88
C ASN A 443 -14.91 27.49 17.43
N PRO A 444 -14.48 26.42 16.72
CA PRO A 444 -15.38 25.37 16.25
C PRO A 444 -16.11 24.64 17.38
N LEU A 445 -15.55 24.60 18.58
CA LEU A 445 -16.16 24.03 19.80
C LEU A 445 -17.14 25.01 20.50
N GLY A 446 -17.40 26.18 19.89
CA GLY A 446 -18.32 27.19 20.39
C GLY A 446 -19.79 26.95 20.00
N ASN A 447 -20.57 28.02 19.93
CA ASN A 447 -22.01 27.94 19.62
C ASN A 447 -22.25 27.73 18.12
N TRP A 448 -23.21 26.86 17.80
CA TRP A 448 -23.71 26.64 16.44
C TRP A 448 -25.18 27.05 16.32
N THR A 449 -25.61 27.39 15.11
CA THR A 449 -27.00 27.78 14.77
C THR A 449 -27.59 26.71 13.86
N PHE A 450 -28.81 26.26 14.16
CA PHE A 450 -29.60 25.44 13.24
C PHE A 450 -30.15 26.34 12.12
N GLU A 451 -29.69 26.09 10.88
CA GLU A 451 -30.07 26.89 9.71
C GLU A 451 -31.34 26.34 9.03
N GLY A 452 -31.51 25.02 9.00
CA GLY A 452 -32.76 24.41 8.52
C GLY A 452 -32.62 22.99 7.98
N LYS A 453 -33.65 22.58 7.24
CA LYS A 453 -33.72 21.34 6.45
C LYS A 453 -33.26 21.62 5.02
N ILE A 454 -32.46 20.73 4.43
CA ILE A 454 -32.18 20.74 2.99
C ILE A 454 -33.37 20.14 2.25
N LEU A 455 -33.86 20.86 1.24
CA LEU A 455 -35.13 20.55 0.60
C LEU A 455 -35.09 20.93 -0.89
N ASP A 456 -35.36 19.96 -1.76
CA ASP A 456 -35.94 20.22 -3.08
C ASP A 456 -37.47 20.08 -2.97
N PRO A 457 -38.27 21.16 -3.09
CA PRO A 457 -39.73 21.11 -2.92
C PRO A 457 -40.50 20.23 -3.92
N ILE A 458 -39.83 19.54 -4.85
CA ILE A 458 -40.45 18.51 -5.71
C ILE A 458 -39.81 17.12 -5.56
N CYS A 459 -38.84 16.94 -4.65
CA CYS A 459 -38.12 15.69 -4.43
C CYS A 459 -37.81 15.46 -2.93
N ASP A 460 -38.80 15.71 -2.06
CA ASP A 460 -38.67 15.62 -0.60
C ASP A 460 -38.84 14.16 -0.07
N TRP A 461 -38.01 13.25 -0.57
CA TRP A 461 -38.02 11.84 -0.18
C TRP A 461 -37.06 11.52 0.96
N TRP A 462 -37.07 10.27 1.41
CA TRP A 462 -36.12 9.75 2.39
C TRP A 462 -34.68 10.03 1.97
N ALA A 463 -33.90 10.62 2.88
CA ALA A 463 -32.55 11.10 2.61
C ALA A 463 -31.67 11.03 3.87
N ILE A 464 -30.47 10.48 3.72
CA ILE A 464 -29.39 10.43 4.71
C ILE A 464 -28.06 10.81 4.04
N ASP A 465 -26.97 10.86 4.82
CA ASP A 465 -25.57 10.87 4.38
C ASP A 465 -25.29 11.85 3.23
N GLY A 466 -25.29 13.15 3.54
CA GLY A 466 -25.24 14.21 2.55
C GLY A 466 -24.00 15.09 2.63
N THR A 467 -23.16 14.98 1.62
CA THR A 467 -21.89 15.69 1.47
C THR A 467 -21.94 16.81 0.41
N VAL A 468 -20.90 17.64 0.36
CA VAL A 468 -20.81 18.82 -0.51
C VAL A 468 -19.64 18.75 -1.49
N LEU A 469 -19.96 18.86 -2.79
CA LEU A 469 -19.00 19.06 -3.87
C LEU A 469 -18.90 20.56 -4.23
N GLN A 470 -17.79 21.19 -3.85
CA GLN A 470 -17.42 22.54 -4.31
C GLN A 470 -16.67 22.42 -5.66
N HIS A 471 -17.28 22.89 -6.76
CA HIS A 471 -16.82 22.56 -8.11
C HIS A 471 -16.02 23.69 -8.77
N VAL A 472 -15.03 23.36 -9.62
CA VAL A 472 -14.19 24.35 -10.34
C VAL A 472 -14.95 25.34 -11.25
N ASN A 473 -16.23 25.11 -11.53
CA ASN A 473 -17.09 26.04 -12.26
C ASN A 473 -17.69 27.14 -11.36
N GLY A 474 -17.33 27.19 -10.08
CA GLY A 474 -17.82 28.13 -9.07
C GLY A 474 -19.16 27.76 -8.44
N LYS A 475 -19.79 26.67 -8.89
CA LYS A 475 -21.02 26.11 -8.30
C LYS A 475 -20.71 25.18 -7.13
N MET A 476 -21.77 24.85 -6.40
CA MET A 476 -21.75 23.89 -5.30
C MET A 476 -22.87 22.90 -5.53
N TYR A 477 -22.61 21.64 -5.20
CA TYR A 477 -23.57 20.55 -5.37
C TYR A 477 -23.68 19.74 -4.08
N PHE A 478 -24.90 19.32 -3.75
CA PHE A 478 -25.16 18.40 -2.66
C PHE A 478 -25.23 16.99 -3.23
N ILE A 479 -24.50 16.04 -2.65
CA ILE A 479 -24.53 14.61 -3.01
C ILE A 479 -24.97 13.85 -1.76
N TRP A 480 -26.04 13.06 -1.85
CA TRP A 480 -26.58 12.36 -0.68
C TRP A 480 -27.20 11.02 -1.02
N ALA A 481 -27.37 10.16 0.00
CA ALA A 481 -28.06 8.90 -0.13
C ALA A 481 -29.57 9.09 0.02
N GLY A 482 -30.37 8.70 -0.96
CA GLY A 482 -31.83 8.81 -0.88
C GLY A 482 -32.61 7.97 -1.88
N ARG A 483 -33.92 8.19 -1.92
CA ARG A 483 -34.84 7.55 -2.87
C ARG A 483 -35.05 8.42 -4.12
N TRP A 484 -34.75 7.88 -5.29
CA TRP A 484 -35.17 8.46 -6.56
C TRP A 484 -36.62 8.06 -6.85
N GLU A 485 -37.49 9.06 -7.06
CA GLU A 485 -38.94 8.92 -7.26
C GLU A 485 -39.74 8.30 -6.07
N TYR A 486 -41.07 8.42 -6.12
CA TYR A 486 -41.96 7.84 -5.10
C TYR A 486 -42.21 6.35 -5.36
N ALA A 487 -41.19 5.54 -5.09
CA ALA A 487 -41.42 4.13 -4.83
C ALA A 487 -42.09 3.97 -3.47
N ASP A 488 -43.27 3.33 -3.45
CA ASP A 488 -43.84 2.78 -2.23
C ASP A 488 -42.88 1.72 -1.65
N TRP A 489 -42.83 1.59 -0.32
CA TRP A 489 -41.97 0.65 0.44
C TRP A 489 -42.33 -0.84 0.21
N THR A 490 -43.09 -1.12 -0.84
CA THR A 490 -43.53 -2.44 -1.30
C THR A 490 -43.00 -2.79 -2.70
N THR A 491 -42.27 -1.89 -3.38
CA THR A 491 -41.93 -2.03 -4.81
C THR A 491 -40.48 -1.76 -5.20
N ASP A 492 -39.80 -0.78 -4.60
CA ASP A 492 -38.36 -0.56 -4.78
C ASP A 492 -37.74 -0.16 -3.43
N HIS A 493 -36.61 -0.78 -3.12
CA HIS A 493 -35.94 -0.71 -1.83
C HIS A 493 -34.53 -0.11 -1.94
N LEU A 494 -34.06 0.21 -3.15
CA LEU A 494 -32.67 0.63 -3.35
C LEU A 494 -32.39 2.02 -2.79
N LEU A 495 -31.42 2.09 -1.89
CA LEU A 495 -30.80 3.35 -1.49
C LEU A 495 -29.79 3.78 -2.55
N GLN A 496 -29.94 5.00 -3.07
CA GLN A 496 -29.29 5.49 -4.27
C GLN A 496 -28.60 6.82 -3.98
N LEU A 497 -27.46 7.09 -4.63
CA LEU A 497 -26.87 8.42 -4.54
C LEU A 497 -27.61 9.38 -5.48
N LEU A 498 -27.99 10.53 -4.95
CA LEU A 498 -28.60 11.65 -5.64
C LEU A 498 -27.64 12.84 -5.67
N ILE A 499 -27.80 13.73 -6.65
CA ILE A 499 -27.06 14.99 -6.74
C ILE A 499 -27.99 16.15 -7.09
N ALA A 500 -27.75 17.34 -6.51
CA ALA A 500 -28.49 18.57 -6.80
C ALA A 500 -27.56 19.80 -6.77
N GLU A 501 -27.91 20.85 -7.52
CA GLU A 501 -27.19 22.12 -7.48
C GLU A 501 -27.66 22.97 -6.29
N MET A 502 -26.75 23.68 -5.62
CA MET A 502 -27.03 24.55 -4.48
C MET A 502 -26.76 26.03 -4.80
N SER A 503 -27.63 26.95 -4.36
CA SER A 503 -27.34 28.39 -4.38
C SER A 503 -26.40 28.82 -3.24
N ASP A 504 -26.53 28.14 -2.11
CA ASP A 504 -25.92 28.46 -0.82
C ASP A 504 -25.90 27.18 0.05
N PRO A 505 -25.21 27.19 1.21
CA PRO A 505 -25.00 25.98 2.02
C PRO A 505 -26.25 25.30 2.60
N LEU A 506 -27.45 25.86 2.43
CA LEU A 506 -28.73 25.26 2.85
C LEU A 506 -29.64 24.91 1.66
N THR A 507 -29.62 25.71 0.59
CA THR A 507 -30.69 25.74 -0.41
C THR A 507 -30.32 25.02 -1.71
N ILE A 508 -31.05 23.95 -2.02
CA ILE A 508 -31.04 23.30 -3.33
C ILE A 508 -31.85 24.12 -4.34
N ILE A 509 -31.33 24.24 -5.58
CA ILE A 509 -32.06 24.76 -6.73
C ILE A 509 -33.22 23.79 -7.05
N ARG A 510 -34.46 24.25 -6.81
CA ARG A 510 -35.70 23.46 -6.98
C ARG A 510 -35.76 22.74 -8.33
N GLY A 511 -35.91 21.42 -8.31
CA GLY A 511 -35.95 20.55 -9.48
C GLY A 511 -34.61 20.29 -10.16
N SER A 512 -33.49 20.67 -9.55
CA SER A 512 -32.16 20.28 -10.03
C SER A 512 -31.81 18.82 -9.70
N THR A 513 -32.43 18.22 -8.68
CA THR A 513 -32.13 16.86 -8.20
C THR A 513 -32.11 15.80 -9.31
N ARG A 514 -31.05 14.99 -9.38
CA ARG A 514 -30.85 13.86 -10.32
C ARG A 514 -30.38 12.61 -9.59
N LEU A 515 -30.73 11.45 -10.11
CA LEU A 515 -30.07 10.18 -9.78
C LEU A 515 -28.60 10.22 -10.26
N LEU A 516 -27.66 9.99 -9.34
CA LEU A 516 -26.23 9.93 -9.61
C LEU A 516 -25.75 8.48 -9.73
N ASN A 517 -26.05 7.63 -8.75
CA ASN A 517 -25.70 6.20 -8.76
C ASN A 517 -26.84 5.35 -8.19
N ARG A 518 -27.10 4.22 -8.85
CA ARG A 518 -28.02 3.17 -8.38
C ARG A 518 -27.21 1.89 -8.14
N PRO A 519 -27.37 1.22 -6.99
CA PRO A 519 -26.70 -0.06 -6.75
C PRO A 519 -27.21 -1.11 -7.74
N ALA A 520 -26.27 -1.86 -8.32
CA ALA A 520 -26.53 -2.80 -9.41
C ALA A 520 -25.45 -3.88 -9.61
N LEU A 521 -24.27 -3.73 -9.00
CA LEU A 521 -23.19 -4.73 -9.02
C LEU A 521 -23.38 -5.67 -7.83
N ASP A 522 -23.17 -6.99 -7.97
CA ASP A 522 -23.48 -8.00 -6.95
C ASP A 522 -23.02 -7.63 -5.52
N TRP A 523 -21.83 -7.03 -5.38
CA TRP A 523 -21.23 -6.61 -4.10
C TRP A 523 -21.95 -5.42 -3.43
N GLU A 524 -22.77 -4.66 -4.16
CA GLU A 524 -23.62 -3.59 -3.64
C GLU A 524 -24.97 -4.12 -3.13
N MET A 525 -25.29 -5.38 -3.44
CA MET A 525 -26.62 -6.00 -3.33
C MET A 525 -26.74 -7.02 -2.19
N HIS A 526 -25.89 -6.95 -1.17
CA HIS A 526 -26.03 -7.77 0.04
C HIS A 526 -26.80 -7.01 1.15
N GLY A 527 -27.94 -7.56 1.53
CA GLY A 527 -28.77 -7.09 2.64
C GLY A 527 -29.82 -8.13 3.01
N ASP A 528 -30.90 -7.70 3.67
CA ASP A 528 -32.10 -8.51 3.85
C ASP A 528 -33.05 -8.41 2.64
N GLU A 529 -34.16 -9.18 2.67
CA GLU A 529 -35.19 -9.21 1.61
C GLU A 529 -35.83 -7.83 1.31
N VAL A 530 -35.68 -6.86 2.22
CA VAL A 530 -36.31 -5.53 2.24
C VAL A 530 -35.29 -4.40 2.00
N HIS A 531 -33.97 -4.69 2.01
CA HIS A 531 -32.92 -3.67 1.90
C HIS A 531 -31.67 -4.16 1.13
N TYR A 532 -31.87 -5.04 0.14
CA TYR A 532 -30.77 -5.76 -0.49
C TYR A 532 -29.71 -4.86 -1.15
N GLY A 533 -30.06 -3.76 -1.83
CA GLY A 533 -29.08 -2.91 -2.52
C GLY A 533 -28.94 -1.49 -1.96
N VAL A 534 -27.69 -1.08 -1.68
CA VAL A 534 -27.36 0.18 -1.00
C VAL A 534 -26.26 0.96 -1.73
N SER A 535 -26.35 2.30 -1.69
CA SER A 535 -25.29 3.24 -2.05
C SER A 535 -25.42 4.48 -1.17
N GLU A 536 -24.61 4.56 -0.11
CA GLU A 536 -24.70 5.56 0.97
C GLU A 536 -23.31 6.08 1.41
N GLY A 537 -23.22 6.91 2.47
CA GLY A 537 -21.97 7.49 2.95
C GLY A 537 -21.03 8.07 1.88
N PRO A 538 -21.49 8.96 0.97
CA PRO A 538 -20.64 9.54 -0.07
C PRO A 538 -19.68 10.57 0.52
N ALA A 539 -18.41 10.55 0.09
CA ALA A 539 -17.43 11.59 0.44
C ALA A 539 -16.62 12.01 -0.79
N VAL A 540 -16.02 13.20 -0.80
CA VAL A 540 -15.31 13.75 -1.97
C VAL A 540 -13.79 13.74 -1.77
N ILE A 541 -13.06 13.19 -2.75
CA ILE A 541 -11.61 13.35 -2.91
C ILE A 541 -11.35 14.20 -4.17
N GLU A 542 -10.58 15.27 -4.03
CA GLU A 542 -10.21 16.18 -5.12
C GLU A 542 -8.73 16.04 -5.49
N THR A 543 -8.44 15.57 -6.70
CA THR A 543 -7.07 15.52 -7.28
C THR A 543 -6.82 16.74 -8.17
N GLU A 544 -5.98 16.71 -9.22
CA GLU A 544 -5.76 17.89 -10.08
C GLU A 544 -6.92 18.03 -11.08
N ASN A 545 -7.19 16.95 -11.83
CA ASN A 545 -8.11 16.88 -12.96
C ASN A 545 -9.42 16.12 -12.66
N TYR A 546 -9.56 15.47 -11.51
CA TYR A 546 -10.74 14.67 -11.17
C TYR A 546 -11.36 15.02 -9.80
N TYR A 547 -12.64 14.67 -9.68
CA TYR A 547 -13.30 14.40 -8.40
C TYR A 547 -13.58 12.90 -8.33
N HIS A 548 -13.20 12.28 -7.23
CA HIS A 548 -13.58 10.91 -6.89
C HIS A 548 -14.59 10.96 -5.75
N VAL A 549 -15.65 10.15 -5.84
CA VAL A 549 -16.63 10.00 -4.78
C VAL A 549 -16.65 8.54 -4.34
N PRO A 550 -15.83 8.16 -3.35
CA PRO A 550 -16.05 6.95 -2.57
C PRO A 550 -17.43 6.97 -1.91
N TYR A 551 -18.06 5.81 -1.84
CA TYR A 551 -19.37 5.59 -1.23
C TYR A 551 -19.46 4.16 -0.70
N SER A 552 -20.36 3.89 0.23
CA SER A 552 -20.54 2.56 0.81
C SER A 552 -21.66 1.79 0.10
N GLY A 553 -21.44 0.51 -0.19
CA GLY A 553 -22.43 -0.39 -0.77
C GLY A 553 -22.70 -1.62 0.11
N SER A 554 -23.81 -2.32 -0.17
CA SER A 554 -24.45 -3.31 0.72
C SER A 554 -24.95 -2.73 2.06
N SER A 555 -25.72 -3.48 2.83
CA SER A 555 -26.26 -3.01 4.12
C SER A 555 -25.24 -3.11 5.27
N THR A 556 -25.27 -2.12 6.18
CA THR A 556 -24.43 -2.08 7.40
C THR A 556 -24.69 -3.23 8.38
N TRP A 557 -25.84 -3.91 8.29
CA TRP A 557 -26.15 -5.13 9.05
C TRP A 557 -25.67 -6.42 8.35
N THR A 558 -24.56 -6.33 7.65
CA THR A 558 -23.89 -7.47 7.00
C THR A 558 -22.36 -7.34 7.14
N ASN A 559 -21.66 -8.47 6.99
CA ASN A 559 -20.19 -8.47 6.89
C ASN A 559 -19.69 -7.92 5.53
N ASN A 560 -20.59 -7.53 4.62
CA ASN A 560 -20.29 -7.21 3.22
C ASN A 560 -20.28 -5.69 2.92
N TYR A 561 -20.51 -4.84 3.92
CA TYR A 561 -20.40 -3.39 3.78
C TYR A 561 -18.99 -3.01 3.30
N ALA A 562 -18.90 -2.28 2.19
CA ALA A 562 -17.65 -2.05 1.47
C ALA A 562 -17.69 -0.73 0.69
N LEU A 563 -16.51 -0.14 0.44
CA LEU A 563 -16.44 1.09 -0.36
C LEU A 563 -16.41 0.78 -1.86
N GLY A 564 -17.31 1.39 -2.62
CA GLY A 564 -17.17 1.63 -4.06
C GLY A 564 -16.54 3.00 -4.33
N MET A 565 -16.44 3.35 -5.62
CA MET A 565 -15.97 4.66 -6.04
C MET A 565 -16.61 5.09 -7.36
N LEU A 566 -17.10 6.33 -7.40
CA LEU A 566 -17.40 7.07 -8.63
C LEU A 566 -16.23 8.01 -8.97
N THR A 567 -16.05 8.39 -10.24
CA THR A 567 -15.05 9.37 -10.65
C THR A 567 -15.51 10.19 -11.85
N ILE A 568 -15.30 11.50 -11.81
CA ILE A 568 -15.61 12.45 -12.90
C ILE A 568 -14.42 13.38 -13.15
N ASN A 569 -14.17 13.73 -14.41
CA ASN A 569 -13.22 14.79 -14.75
C ASN A 569 -13.82 16.17 -14.46
N LYS A 570 -13.08 17.06 -13.80
CA LYS A 570 -13.58 18.37 -13.32
C LYS A 570 -14.09 19.33 -14.41
N SER A 571 -13.78 19.08 -15.68
CA SER A 571 -14.31 19.87 -16.81
C SER A 571 -15.72 19.45 -17.26
N ALA A 572 -16.21 18.29 -16.80
CA ALA A 572 -17.54 17.79 -17.13
C ALA A 572 -18.62 18.34 -16.18
N ASP A 573 -19.89 18.17 -16.55
CA ASP A 573 -21.03 18.55 -15.70
C ASP A 573 -21.37 17.39 -14.73
N PRO A 574 -21.26 17.59 -13.40
CA PRO A 574 -21.57 16.55 -12.42
C PRO A 574 -23.06 16.19 -12.37
N MET A 575 -23.96 17.02 -12.91
CA MET A 575 -25.40 16.74 -12.98
C MET A 575 -25.79 15.69 -14.03
N ILE A 576 -24.83 15.22 -14.84
CA ILE A 576 -25.04 14.23 -15.90
C ILE A 576 -24.41 12.91 -15.45
N ALA A 577 -25.23 11.94 -15.04
CA ALA A 577 -24.76 10.65 -14.51
C ALA A 577 -23.77 9.91 -15.43
N THR A 578 -23.92 10.01 -16.76
CA THR A 578 -23.00 9.38 -17.73
C THR A 578 -21.61 10.00 -17.81
N ASN A 579 -21.36 11.13 -17.14
CA ASN A 579 -20.01 11.70 -17.00
C ASN A 579 -19.22 11.02 -15.86
N TRP A 580 -19.89 10.26 -15.00
CA TRP A 580 -19.27 9.56 -13.88
C TRP A 580 -18.91 8.12 -14.28
N ASN A 581 -17.65 7.76 -14.11
CA ASN A 581 -17.20 6.37 -14.17
C ASN A 581 -17.46 5.69 -12.82
N LYS A 582 -17.97 4.45 -12.82
CA LYS A 582 -18.24 3.65 -11.62
C LYS A 582 -17.28 2.47 -11.54
N ALA A 583 -16.57 2.33 -10.43
CA ALA A 583 -15.70 1.18 -10.17
C ALA A 583 -16.51 -0.14 -10.20
N GLN A 584 -16.04 -1.12 -10.98
CA GLN A 584 -16.75 -2.39 -11.20
C GLN A 584 -16.54 -3.42 -10.08
N ARG A 585 -15.78 -3.05 -9.04
CA ARG A 585 -15.45 -3.82 -7.84
C ARG A 585 -15.36 -2.83 -6.67
N PRO A 586 -15.55 -3.27 -5.41
CA PRO A 586 -15.24 -2.43 -4.27
C PRO A 586 -13.74 -2.11 -4.24
N VAL A 587 -13.40 -0.92 -3.78
CA VAL A 587 -12.04 -0.41 -3.62
C VAL A 587 -11.48 -0.63 -2.22
N PHE A 588 -12.33 -0.99 -1.25
CA PHE A 588 -11.95 -1.33 0.12
C PHE A 588 -12.98 -2.29 0.73
N VAL A 589 -12.52 -3.35 1.41
CA VAL A 589 -13.35 -4.51 1.82
C VAL A 589 -12.96 -5.10 3.18
N THR A 590 -13.88 -5.89 3.73
CA THR A 590 -13.70 -6.80 4.89
C THR A 590 -12.39 -7.59 4.82
N ASN A 591 -11.73 -7.71 5.97
CA ASN A 591 -10.52 -8.50 6.19
C ASN A 591 -10.73 -9.45 7.37
N GLU A 592 -11.26 -10.65 7.07
CA GLU A 592 -11.55 -11.67 8.09
C GLU A 592 -10.29 -12.13 8.83
N ALA A 593 -9.13 -12.12 8.17
CA ALA A 593 -7.85 -12.57 8.73
C ALA A 593 -7.31 -11.66 9.86
N GLU A 594 -7.84 -10.45 10.01
CA GLU A 594 -7.54 -9.56 11.14
C GLU A 594 -8.81 -9.09 11.88
N SER A 595 -9.91 -9.84 11.73
CA SER A 595 -11.23 -9.53 12.32
C SER A 595 -11.69 -8.11 12.03
N VAL A 596 -11.83 -7.76 10.75
CA VAL A 596 -12.35 -6.45 10.31
C VAL A 596 -13.51 -6.64 9.35
N PHE A 597 -14.73 -6.39 9.82
CA PHE A 597 -15.95 -6.69 9.09
C PHE A 597 -16.73 -5.40 8.78
N GLY A 598 -17.26 -5.32 7.56
CA GLY A 598 -18.07 -4.20 7.08
C GLY A 598 -17.38 -2.82 7.12
N PRO A 599 -16.18 -2.62 6.53
CA PRO A 599 -15.53 -1.33 6.52
C PRO A 599 -16.20 -0.35 5.54
N GLY A 600 -16.66 0.81 6.05
CA GLY A 600 -17.29 1.82 5.21
C GLY A 600 -17.52 3.17 5.90
N HIS A 601 -18.40 3.96 5.27
CA HIS A 601 -18.74 5.36 5.58
C HIS A 601 -17.50 6.20 5.89
N ALA A 602 -16.65 6.34 4.87
CA ALA A 602 -15.30 6.86 5.02
C ALA A 602 -15.19 8.35 4.65
N SER A 603 -14.39 9.07 5.43
CA SER A 603 -13.97 10.45 5.16
C SER A 603 -12.46 10.53 4.95
N PHE A 604 -11.97 11.62 4.37
CA PHE A 604 -10.60 11.72 3.87
C PHE A 604 -9.89 12.98 4.34
N THR A 605 -8.61 12.86 4.66
CA THR A 605 -7.76 13.94 5.17
C THR A 605 -6.31 13.75 4.74
N VAL A 606 -5.42 14.61 5.24
CA VAL A 606 -3.97 14.52 5.06
C VAL A 606 -3.24 14.55 6.40
N SER A 607 -2.02 14.00 6.45
CA SER A 607 -1.14 14.04 7.63
C SER A 607 -0.81 15.47 8.07
N PRO A 608 -0.28 15.69 9.29
CA PRO A 608 0.02 17.03 9.83
C PRO A 608 0.94 17.91 8.98
N ASP A 609 1.88 17.36 8.20
CA ASP A 609 2.66 18.14 7.22
C ASP A 609 1.99 18.27 5.83
N GLY A 610 0.98 17.44 5.54
CA GLY A 610 0.23 17.44 4.29
C GLY A 610 0.81 16.56 3.18
N THR A 611 1.81 15.72 3.49
CA THR A 611 2.51 14.88 2.49
C THR A 611 1.93 13.47 2.33
N GLU A 612 1.07 13.01 3.23
CA GLU A 612 0.37 11.72 3.13
C GLU A 612 -1.15 11.91 3.08
N HIS A 613 -1.85 11.03 2.35
CA HIS A 613 -3.31 10.97 2.34
C HIS A 613 -3.81 9.88 3.29
N TRP A 614 -4.84 10.19 4.07
CA TRP A 614 -5.36 9.32 5.12
C TRP A 614 -6.87 9.17 5.03
N MET A 615 -7.33 7.92 5.05
CA MET A 615 -8.75 7.55 5.09
C MET A 615 -9.13 7.27 6.55
N VAL A 616 -10.25 7.84 6.98
CA VAL A 616 -10.92 7.57 8.25
C VAL A 616 -12.21 6.83 7.95
N TYR A 617 -12.46 5.68 8.57
CA TYR A 617 -13.59 4.80 8.27
C TYR A 617 -14.05 4.07 9.54
N HIS A 618 -15.27 3.52 9.56
CA HIS A 618 -15.68 2.61 10.63
C HIS A 618 -15.63 1.14 10.18
N ALA A 619 -15.38 0.21 11.10
CA ALA A 619 -15.55 -1.23 10.86
C ALA A 619 -15.74 -2.02 12.16
N MET A 620 -16.55 -3.07 12.11
CA MET A 620 -16.76 -4.03 13.21
C MET A 620 -15.50 -4.87 13.45
N ASP A 621 -15.31 -5.34 14.68
CA ASP A 621 -14.20 -6.20 15.13
C ASP A 621 -14.57 -7.69 15.29
N ARG A 622 -15.82 -8.02 14.95
CA ARG A 622 -16.43 -9.36 14.95
C ARG A 622 -17.49 -9.44 13.85
N MET A 623 -18.03 -10.62 13.57
CA MET A 623 -19.12 -10.73 12.58
C MET A 623 -20.39 -10.07 13.11
N TYR A 624 -21.23 -9.51 12.23
CA TYR A 624 -22.42 -8.75 12.61
C TYR A 624 -23.38 -9.53 13.55
N GLN A 625 -23.45 -10.85 13.41
CA GLN A 625 -24.28 -11.73 14.24
C GLN A 625 -23.76 -11.88 15.68
N GLU A 626 -22.51 -11.51 15.95
CA GLU A 626 -21.84 -11.58 17.25
C GLU A 626 -21.83 -10.22 17.96
N GLY A 627 -21.89 -9.12 17.19
CA GLY A 627 -22.00 -7.74 17.67
C GLY A 627 -21.88 -6.74 16.51
N ASN A 628 -22.39 -5.53 16.71
CA ASN A 628 -22.52 -4.52 15.65
C ASN A 628 -21.89 -3.16 16.04
N GLU A 629 -20.99 -3.13 17.02
CA GLU A 629 -20.23 -1.94 17.38
C GLU A 629 -19.25 -1.56 16.26
N ARG A 630 -19.31 -0.30 15.81
CA ARG A 630 -18.60 0.22 14.64
C ARG A 630 -17.53 1.18 15.11
N TYR A 631 -16.32 0.65 15.27
CA TYR A 631 -15.17 1.39 15.77
C TYR A 631 -14.49 2.21 14.65
N PRO A 632 -14.09 3.47 14.91
CA PRO A 632 -13.41 4.31 13.94
C PRO A 632 -11.94 3.93 13.82
N ARG A 633 -11.45 3.88 12.58
CA ARG A 633 -10.12 3.41 12.19
C ARG A 633 -9.54 4.36 11.16
N ILE A 634 -8.21 4.40 11.06
CA ILE A 634 -7.52 5.11 9.99
C ILE A 634 -6.52 4.21 9.26
N GLN A 635 -6.31 4.47 7.98
CA GLN A 635 -5.18 3.94 7.19
C GLN A 635 -4.71 4.97 6.15
N ARG A 636 -3.42 4.95 5.85
CA ARG A 636 -2.82 5.75 4.77
C ARG A 636 -3.23 5.17 3.40
N PHE A 637 -3.46 6.04 2.42
CA PHE A 637 -3.63 5.69 1.02
C PHE A 637 -2.76 6.60 0.14
N THR A 638 -2.64 6.29 -1.15
CA THR A 638 -1.87 7.12 -2.09
C THR A 638 -2.74 7.58 -3.26
N ILE A 639 -2.29 8.63 -3.96
CA ILE A 639 -2.82 9.03 -5.27
C ILE A 639 -1.86 8.51 -6.34
N GLY A 640 -2.39 7.79 -7.33
CA GLY A 640 -1.63 7.27 -8.46
C GLY A 640 -1.15 8.37 -9.43
N LYS A 641 -0.22 8.01 -10.33
CA LYS A 641 0.23 8.90 -11.43
C LYS A 641 -0.87 9.26 -12.43
N ASP A 642 -1.91 8.44 -12.48
CA ASP A 642 -3.15 8.63 -13.23
C ASP A 642 -4.18 9.47 -12.46
N GLU A 643 -3.82 9.95 -11.26
CA GLU A 643 -4.63 10.66 -10.29
C GLU A 643 -5.71 9.82 -9.58
N PHE A 644 -5.71 8.49 -9.69
CA PHE A 644 -6.71 7.67 -8.98
C PHE A 644 -6.27 7.34 -7.54
N PRO A 645 -7.19 7.39 -6.55
CA PRO A 645 -6.93 6.88 -5.19
C PRO A 645 -6.62 5.38 -5.18
N VAL A 646 -5.48 5.02 -4.59
CA VAL A 646 -5.03 3.65 -4.35
C VAL A 646 -5.11 3.37 -2.85
N PHE A 647 -6.22 2.75 -2.43
CA PHE A 647 -6.46 2.33 -1.05
C PHE A 647 -5.71 1.04 -0.71
N PRO A 648 -5.41 0.77 0.58
CA PRO A 648 -4.90 -0.52 1.02
C PRO A 648 -5.85 -1.66 0.61
N SER A 649 -5.29 -2.78 0.13
CA SER A 649 -6.07 -3.93 -0.35
C SER A 649 -6.93 -4.62 0.70
N GLN A 650 -6.71 -4.32 1.99
CA GLN A 650 -7.42 -4.88 3.14
C GLN A 650 -7.55 -3.86 4.28
N ALA A 651 -8.62 -3.97 5.06
CA ALA A 651 -8.79 -3.20 6.28
C ALA A 651 -7.88 -3.70 7.43
N ALA A 652 -7.31 -2.77 8.21
CA ALA A 652 -6.40 -3.10 9.32
C ALA A 652 -7.14 -3.46 10.63
N GLY A 653 -6.75 -4.58 11.24
CA GLY A 653 -7.25 -5.04 12.53
C GLY A 653 -6.57 -4.39 13.73
N PHE A 654 -7.06 -4.72 14.93
CA PHE A 654 -6.53 -4.17 16.19
C PHE A 654 -5.14 -4.70 16.57
N ALA A 655 -4.69 -5.79 15.94
CA ALA A 655 -3.36 -6.36 16.14
C ALA A 655 -2.28 -5.78 15.19
N ARG A 656 -2.68 -5.13 14.09
CA ARG A 656 -1.75 -4.58 13.08
C ARG A 656 -1.19 -3.25 13.55
N ASP A 657 0.14 -3.18 13.65
CA ASP A 657 0.87 -1.93 13.84
C ASP A 657 0.84 -1.11 12.54
N LEU A 658 0.47 0.17 12.65
CA LEU A 658 0.47 1.14 11.55
C LEU A 658 1.42 2.30 11.86
N ALA A 659 2.11 2.81 10.85
CA ALA A 659 2.99 3.97 11.01
C ALA A 659 2.18 5.22 11.40
N VAL A 660 2.60 5.92 12.45
CA VAL A 660 2.01 7.20 12.88
C VAL A 660 2.10 8.23 11.73
N PRO A 661 1.01 8.96 11.43
CA PRO A 661 0.98 9.96 10.36
C PRO A 661 2.15 10.94 10.38
N SER A 662 2.66 11.28 9.20
CA SER A 662 3.88 12.07 9.06
C SER A 662 3.77 13.40 9.82
N ASN A 663 4.76 13.66 10.67
CA ASN A 663 4.88 14.87 11.48
C ASN A 663 3.84 15.05 12.62
N SER A 664 3.08 14.02 13.04
CA SER A 664 2.22 14.06 14.26
C SER A 664 2.98 14.31 15.58
N SER A 665 4.32 14.23 15.61
CA SER A 665 5.12 14.33 16.83
C SER A 665 5.86 15.65 17.03
N ARG A 666 5.38 16.78 16.49
CA ARG A 666 5.94 18.10 16.83
C ARG A 666 5.33 18.62 18.13
N ASP A 667 6.16 18.75 19.17
CA ASP A 667 5.87 19.68 20.28
C ASP A 667 5.53 21.07 19.69
N SER A 668 4.46 21.67 20.20
CA SER A 668 3.65 22.71 19.52
C SER A 668 4.27 24.11 19.47
N THR A 669 5.53 24.22 19.03
CA THR A 669 6.38 25.41 19.17
C THR A 669 7.12 25.85 17.89
N SER A 670 6.55 25.69 16.69
CA SER A 670 6.99 26.51 15.54
C SER A 670 6.00 26.66 14.38
N THR A 671 6.05 27.86 13.77
CA THR A 671 5.50 28.28 12.46
C THR A 671 3.97 28.33 12.28
N SER A 672 3.55 29.40 11.59
CA SER A 672 2.17 29.66 11.14
C SER A 672 2.06 29.35 9.65
N ALA A 673 0.94 28.76 9.22
CA ALA A 673 0.61 28.47 7.83
C ALA A 673 -0.82 28.94 7.51
N THR A 674 -1.07 29.29 6.25
CA THR A 674 -2.29 29.98 5.80
C THR A 674 -3.47 29.01 5.61
N MET A 675 -4.69 29.49 5.87
CA MET A 675 -5.92 28.76 5.54
C MET A 675 -6.01 28.47 4.04
N THR A 676 -6.19 27.20 3.69
CA THR A 676 -6.50 26.74 2.33
C THR A 676 -7.55 25.63 2.43
N THR A 677 -8.54 25.63 1.55
CA THR A 677 -9.41 24.45 1.33
C THR A 677 -8.54 23.29 0.84
N VAL A 678 -8.86 22.04 1.21
CA VAL A 678 -8.00 20.89 0.86
C VAL A 678 -8.15 20.52 -0.61
N THR A 679 -7.35 21.17 -1.46
CA THR A 679 -6.96 20.64 -2.78
C THR A 679 -5.73 19.77 -2.56
N LEU A 680 -5.72 18.52 -3.05
CA LEU A 680 -4.56 17.65 -2.86
C LEU A 680 -3.37 18.15 -3.70
N PRO A 681 -2.19 18.40 -3.09
CA PRO A 681 -1.05 18.95 -3.81
C PRO A 681 -0.36 17.88 -4.66
N SER A 682 -0.29 18.11 -5.97
CA SER A 682 0.56 17.32 -6.87
C SER A 682 2.04 17.46 -6.47
N VAL A 683 2.76 16.34 -6.32
CA VAL A 683 4.19 16.35 -5.98
C VAL A 683 4.99 17.04 -7.10
N ALA A 684 5.67 18.14 -6.76
CA ALA A 684 6.44 18.92 -7.73
C ALA A 684 7.60 18.09 -8.34
N PRO A 685 7.80 18.13 -9.67
CA PRO A 685 8.94 17.48 -10.30
C PRO A 685 10.27 18.17 -9.90
N PRO A 686 11.40 17.43 -9.92
CA PRO A 686 12.70 17.98 -9.53
C PRO A 686 13.12 19.15 -10.43
N SER A 687 13.79 20.14 -9.83
CA SER A 687 14.13 21.40 -10.47
C SER A 687 15.09 21.22 -11.66
N SER A 688 14.67 21.70 -12.83
CA SER A 688 15.49 21.67 -14.04
C SER A 688 16.67 22.64 -13.93
N THR A 689 17.88 22.12 -14.09
CA THR A 689 19.11 22.94 -14.09
C THR A 689 19.18 23.81 -15.33
N ARG A 690 19.54 25.09 -15.14
CA ARG A 690 19.76 26.03 -16.25
C ARG A 690 20.95 25.60 -17.11
N PHE A 691 20.71 25.36 -18.39
CA PHE A 691 21.74 25.50 -19.42
C PHE A 691 21.65 26.88 -20.08
N PRO A 692 22.78 27.56 -20.39
CA PRO A 692 22.76 28.89 -20.96
C PRO A 692 22.37 28.88 -22.43
N THR A 693 21.55 29.85 -22.84
CA THR A 693 21.19 30.07 -24.23
C THR A 693 22.30 30.77 -25.00
N SER A 694 22.64 30.25 -26.18
CA SER A 694 23.31 31.00 -27.24
C SER A 694 22.40 31.04 -28.47
N GLN A 695 22.16 32.24 -29.01
CA GLN A 695 21.38 32.46 -30.23
C GLN A 695 22.29 32.87 -31.37
N THR A 696 22.17 32.18 -32.50
CA THR A 696 22.59 32.71 -33.81
C THR A 696 21.59 32.22 -34.86
N PRO A 697 20.89 33.12 -35.58
CA PRO A 697 19.87 32.71 -36.54
C PRO A 697 20.46 32.35 -37.91
N LEU A 698 19.86 31.38 -38.59
CA LEU A 698 20.00 31.18 -40.04
C LEU A 698 18.62 31.27 -40.68
N ALA A 699 18.52 32.12 -41.70
CA ALA A 699 17.28 32.34 -42.45
C ALA A 699 17.14 31.32 -43.59
N VAL A 700 15.90 30.95 -43.92
CA VAL A 700 15.55 30.25 -45.15
C VAL A 700 14.48 31.06 -45.87
N THR A 701 14.71 31.38 -47.13
CA THR A 701 13.84 32.21 -47.98
C THR A 701 12.75 31.38 -48.66
N SER A 702 11.65 32.05 -49.01
CA SER A 702 10.50 31.46 -49.69
C SER A 702 10.63 31.50 -51.23
N THR A 703 10.11 30.45 -51.89
CA THR A 703 9.72 30.45 -53.31
C THR A 703 8.55 29.47 -53.55
N PRO A 704 7.71 29.64 -54.61
CA PRO A 704 6.32 29.18 -54.56
C PRO A 704 5.93 28.00 -55.47
N ARG A 705 4.68 27.58 -55.26
CA ARG A 705 3.88 26.50 -55.87
C ARG A 705 3.48 26.71 -57.34
N PRO A 706 3.41 25.61 -58.12
CA PRO A 706 2.37 25.37 -59.15
C PRO A 706 1.57 24.08 -58.83
N SER A 707 0.50 23.69 -59.54
CA SER A 707 -0.71 24.41 -59.99
C SER A 707 -1.68 23.35 -60.56
N ASN A 708 -2.97 23.41 -60.17
CA ASN A 708 -4.17 22.66 -60.60
C ASN A 708 -4.10 21.56 -61.69
N GLN A 709 -4.84 20.48 -61.47
CA GLN A 709 -5.79 19.95 -62.49
C GLN A 709 -7.01 19.29 -61.84
N GLU A 710 -8.15 19.30 -62.54
CA GLU A 710 -9.45 18.76 -62.12
C GLU A 710 -9.88 17.62 -63.06
N THR A 711 -10.71 16.66 -62.59
CA THR A 711 -11.80 16.05 -63.42
C THR A 711 -12.78 15.16 -62.60
N THR A 712 -14.05 15.60 -62.54
CA THR A 712 -15.32 14.84 -62.72
C THR A 712 -15.72 13.58 -61.91
N THR A 713 -17.03 13.52 -61.63
CA THR A 713 -17.91 12.50 -60.98
C THR A 713 -18.44 11.44 -62.01
N PRO A 714 -19.51 10.58 -61.80
CA PRO A 714 -20.39 10.28 -60.64
C PRO A 714 -20.82 8.79 -60.37
N ILE A 715 -21.47 8.57 -59.20
CA ILE A 715 -22.65 7.69 -58.86
C ILE A 715 -22.82 6.26 -59.43
N ALA A 716 -22.89 5.26 -58.51
CA ALA A 716 -23.88 4.16 -58.43
C ALA A 716 -23.86 3.54 -56.99
N THR A 717 -24.85 2.94 -56.32
CA THR A 717 -26.29 2.53 -56.49
C THR A 717 -26.64 1.10 -56.94
N SER A 718 -26.79 0.14 -56.01
CA SER A 718 -27.60 -1.10 -56.20
C SER A 718 -27.98 -1.87 -54.91
N THR A 719 -29.27 -2.15 -54.73
CA THR A 719 -29.89 -3.26 -53.95
C THR A 719 -30.77 -4.07 -54.96
N PRO A 720 -31.52 -5.17 -54.66
CA PRO A 720 -31.96 -5.74 -53.35
C PRO A 720 -32.08 -7.30 -53.27
N THR A 721 -32.91 -7.79 -52.32
CA THR A 721 -33.68 -9.06 -52.28
C THR A 721 -33.03 -10.44 -52.00
N SER A 722 -33.02 -10.80 -50.70
CA SER A 722 -33.77 -11.92 -50.06
C SER A 722 -33.97 -13.31 -50.72
N SER A 723 -33.74 -14.37 -49.93
CA SER A 723 -34.53 -15.62 -49.96
C SER A 723 -34.53 -16.32 -48.58
N SER A 724 -35.58 -17.08 -48.25
CA SER A 724 -35.85 -17.65 -46.91
C SER A 724 -35.99 -19.17 -46.88
N SER A 725 -35.67 -19.84 -45.76
CA SER A 725 -36.44 -21.02 -45.30
C SER A 725 -36.15 -21.48 -43.86
N ARG A 726 -37.22 -21.52 -43.06
CA ARG A 726 -37.58 -22.49 -41.98
C ARG A 726 -36.48 -23.28 -41.24
N SER A 727 -36.55 -23.22 -39.91
CA SER A 727 -36.23 -24.35 -39.01
C SER A 727 -37.51 -24.86 -38.33
N THR A 728 -37.58 -26.18 -38.08
CA THR A 728 -38.64 -26.82 -37.27
C THR A 728 -38.07 -28.06 -36.56
N THR A 729 -38.21 -28.06 -35.22
CA THR A 729 -38.49 -29.17 -34.28
C THR A 729 -38.55 -30.63 -34.81
N PRO A 730 -38.11 -31.64 -34.02
CA PRO A 730 -38.70 -31.89 -32.69
C PRO A 730 -37.76 -32.33 -31.55
N SER A 731 -38.37 -32.58 -30.39
CA SER A 731 -37.82 -32.97 -29.09
C SER A 731 -38.21 -34.41 -28.69
N PHE A 732 -38.15 -34.72 -27.38
CA PHE A 732 -38.54 -35.97 -26.68
C PHE A 732 -37.51 -37.14 -26.66
N ALA A 733 -37.38 -37.97 -25.61
CA ALA A 733 -37.68 -37.81 -24.17
C ALA A 733 -37.24 -39.06 -23.36
N THR A 734 -37.03 -38.91 -22.03
CA THR A 734 -37.02 -39.98 -20.97
C THR A 734 -35.94 -41.09 -21.09
N CYS A 735 -35.50 -41.84 -20.07
CA CYS A 735 -35.77 -41.98 -18.61
C CYS A 735 -34.53 -42.70 -17.95
N SER A 736 -34.40 -43.08 -16.66
CA SER A 736 -35.22 -43.00 -15.41
C SER A 736 -34.37 -43.35 -14.16
N THR A 737 -34.92 -43.06 -12.96
CA THR A 737 -34.79 -43.82 -11.67
C THR A 737 -33.46 -43.90 -10.89
N GLY A 738 -33.57 -43.66 -9.57
CA GLY A 738 -32.59 -43.98 -8.52
C GLY A 738 -31.85 -42.75 -7.96
N GLY A 739 -31.71 -42.54 -6.64
CA GLY A 739 -32.28 -43.25 -5.49
C GLY A 739 -31.77 -42.60 -4.17
N ILE A 740 -32.65 -42.41 -3.18
CA ILE A 740 -32.35 -41.67 -1.93
C ILE A 740 -31.52 -42.52 -0.95
N ILE A 741 -30.54 -41.92 -0.25
CA ILE A 741 -30.31 -42.06 1.20
C ILE A 741 -29.30 -41.01 1.72
N LEU A 742 -29.65 -40.36 2.84
CA LEU A 742 -28.77 -39.60 3.73
C LEU A 742 -28.48 -40.47 4.96
N LEU A 743 -27.31 -40.35 5.60
CA LEU A 743 -27.18 -40.50 7.06
C LEU A 743 -25.83 -40.05 7.65
N PHE A 744 -25.96 -39.47 8.84
CA PHE A 744 -25.01 -38.84 9.76
C PHE A 744 -23.82 -39.69 10.28
N SER A 745 -22.82 -38.97 10.83
CA SER A 745 -22.00 -39.32 12.03
C SER A 745 -20.94 -40.45 11.86
N SER A 746 -19.89 -40.59 12.71
CA SER A 746 -19.62 -40.07 14.07
C SER A 746 -18.13 -39.79 14.35
N ILE A 747 -17.87 -39.04 15.43
CA ILE A 747 -16.60 -38.96 16.19
C ILE A 747 -16.25 -40.31 16.86
N THR A 748 -14.95 -40.64 17.07
CA THR A 748 -14.37 -41.24 18.31
C THR A 748 -12.81 -41.24 18.26
N LEU A 749 -12.16 -41.23 19.43
CA LEU A 749 -10.71 -41.15 19.67
C LEU A 749 -10.03 -42.53 19.87
N LEU A 750 -8.70 -42.49 20.13
CA LEU A 750 -7.96 -43.21 21.22
C LEU A 750 -7.08 -44.45 20.89
N TRP A 751 -5.75 -44.20 20.83
CA TRP A 751 -4.60 -45.07 21.24
C TRP A 751 -4.43 -46.45 20.50
N VAL A 752 -3.32 -47.20 20.55
CA VAL A 752 -2.15 -47.31 21.45
C VAL A 752 -0.88 -47.68 20.64
N SER A 753 0.26 -47.01 20.85
CA SER A 753 1.60 -47.59 21.18
C SER A 753 2.68 -46.51 21.29
#